data_AF-A0A542YS53-F1
#
_entry.id   AF-A0A542YS53-F1
#
_cell.length_a   1.000
_cell.length_b   1.000
_cell.length_c   1.000
_cell.angle_alpha   90.00
_cell.angle_beta   90.00
_cell.angle_gamma   90.00
#
_symmetry.space_group_name_H-M   'P 1'
#
loop_
_entity.id
_entity.type
_entity.pdbx_description
1 polymer ?
#
loop_
_entity_poly.entity_id
_entity_poly.type
_entity_poly.pdbx_seq_one_letter_code
_entity_poly.pdbx_strand_id
1 'polypeptide(L)'
;MAGLIRPEDVQEVKERTSIEDIVREHVTLRSGGAGALKGLCPFHDEKTPSFNVRPAVGSYHCFGCGEGGDVISFVMKVDHLTFAEAVERLASRLGMELRYEESSGPGRRDSEGGLGKRARLVEAHRAAAEFYHHALVEPADPAYGDARAARDFLRDKGFNGDDARLFQVGYAPRSGDALSGHLRGLGFTVDELVLGGLVRRGGRYDVFQGRVIWPIRDITGDTVGFGARKLYDDDRMPGKYLNTAETPIYKKATVLYGLDLAKKAMSTQRQAVVVEGYTDVMACHLAGVETAVATCGTAFGVDHIKMLRRILRDEASTAPAKVVFTFDGDAAGQKAAMRAFEQDQRWASQSFVAVAPAGQDPNDLRSSAGDEAVAELIEGAVPMFEFAVRTTIAPYDLDRAEQRVHAMRAVAPILSGIRDRSLRPEYVRTVAGWLGVGVEQLGAEVARAGRGPATRQGRYADEPPHRDRSGEHGGPAGRGLDGAGDAVAGEAPPEHLPAPDLRDPLVSAERQLLQAALQFPASVASELVDPLSPDSLKAPAHRAVLHGIQAAGGVAGAQGQSAAAWTSAVTEQTPPLARPLVHELAVAPLPVRLEPDGRPPQRYVGSLVVRVLEAGLTRRIEDAMSALQRAGADGTDSRRISEELIQLQRERVRLRAGTE
;
A
#
# COMPACT_ATOMS: atom_id res chain seq x y z
N MET A 1 26.09 -2.66 -17.98
CA MET A 1 24.72 -2.12 -18.01
C MET A 1 23.84 -3.24 -18.50
N ALA A 2 22.76 -3.57 -17.77
CA ALA A 2 21.76 -4.50 -18.27
C ALA A 2 21.28 -4.03 -19.66
N GLY A 3 21.13 -4.95 -20.61
CA GLY A 3 20.59 -4.59 -21.93
C GLY A 3 19.25 -3.89 -21.75
N LEU A 4 18.98 -2.84 -22.53
CA LEU A 4 17.67 -2.20 -22.51
C LEU A 4 16.65 -3.23 -23.03
N ILE A 5 15.59 -3.46 -22.27
CA ILE A 5 14.41 -4.20 -22.76
C ILE A 5 13.87 -3.43 -23.95
N ARG A 6 13.55 -4.13 -25.03
CA ARG A 6 13.05 -3.50 -26.23
C ARG A 6 11.77 -2.70 -25.93
N PRO A 7 11.64 -1.44 -26.40
CA PRO A 7 10.48 -0.61 -26.13
C PRO A 7 9.15 -1.27 -26.53
N GLU A 8 9.15 -2.05 -27.61
CA GLU A 8 7.96 -2.79 -28.05
C GLU A 8 7.48 -3.84 -27.03
N ASP A 9 8.39 -4.52 -26.34
CA ASP A 9 8.03 -5.53 -25.34
C ASP A 9 7.54 -4.88 -24.05
N VAL A 10 8.14 -3.75 -23.66
CA VAL A 10 7.64 -2.93 -22.54
C VAL A 10 6.20 -2.51 -22.81
N GLN A 11 5.92 -2.03 -24.03
CA GLN A 11 4.60 -1.58 -24.42
C GLN A 11 3.59 -2.74 -24.43
N GLU A 12 3.97 -3.89 -24.98
CA GLU A 12 3.13 -5.09 -24.98
C GLU A 12 2.82 -5.56 -23.55
N VAL A 13 3.79 -5.56 -22.63
CA VAL A 13 3.58 -5.87 -21.22
C VAL A 13 2.57 -4.92 -20.58
N LYS A 14 2.68 -3.60 -20.84
CA LYS A 14 1.73 -2.60 -20.32
C LYS A 14 0.31 -2.85 -20.83
N GLU A 15 0.15 -3.17 -22.11
CA GLU A 15 -1.15 -3.35 -22.76
C GLU A 15 -1.84 -4.65 -22.35
N ARG A 16 -1.08 -5.74 -22.19
CA ARG A 16 -1.61 -7.05 -21.83
C ARG A 16 -1.83 -7.21 -20.33
N THR A 17 -1.22 -6.35 -19.51
CA THR A 17 -1.39 -6.40 -18.05
C THR A 17 -2.60 -5.57 -17.62
N SER A 18 -3.56 -6.23 -16.98
CA SER A 18 -4.67 -5.56 -16.30
C SER A 18 -4.17 -4.82 -15.04
N ILE A 19 -4.13 -3.49 -15.09
CA ILE A 19 -3.79 -2.67 -13.91
C ILE A 19 -4.77 -2.91 -12.75
N GLU A 20 -6.03 -3.21 -13.05
CA GLU A 20 -7.03 -3.54 -12.03
C GLU A 20 -6.63 -4.79 -11.25
N ASP A 21 -6.25 -5.86 -11.95
CA ASP A 21 -5.93 -7.14 -11.32
C ASP A 21 -4.67 -7.02 -10.46
N ILE A 22 -3.64 -6.33 -10.97
CA ILE A 22 -2.41 -6.07 -10.21
C ILE A 22 -2.70 -5.26 -8.95
N VAL A 23 -3.48 -4.18 -9.05
CA VAL A 23 -3.80 -3.35 -7.87
C VAL A 23 -4.63 -4.14 -6.85
N ARG A 24 -5.58 -4.96 -7.31
CA ARG A 24 -6.46 -5.76 -6.45
C ARG A 24 -5.72 -6.77 -5.58
N GLU A 25 -4.47 -7.11 -5.93
CA GLU A 25 -3.63 -7.97 -5.10
C GLU A 25 -3.19 -7.29 -3.81
N HIS A 26 -3.09 -5.96 -3.81
CA HIS A 26 -2.60 -5.19 -2.67
C HIS A 26 -3.70 -4.37 -1.98
N VAL A 27 -4.75 -3.99 -2.72
CA VAL A 27 -5.78 -3.05 -2.25
C VAL A 27 -7.16 -3.52 -2.65
N THR A 28 -8.12 -3.49 -1.72
CA THR A 28 -9.52 -3.71 -2.10
C THR A 28 -10.09 -2.48 -2.81
N LEU A 29 -10.49 -2.65 -4.07
CA LEU A 29 -11.12 -1.62 -4.91
C LEU A 29 -12.65 -1.74 -4.96
N ARG A 30 -13.33 -0.60 -5.06
CA ARG A 30 -14.77 -0.49 -5.40
C ARG A 30 -14.99 0.41 -6.61
N SER A 31 -16.18 0.39 -7.21
CA SER A 31 -16.54 1.36 -8.25
C SER A 31 -16.50 2.79 -7.70
N GLY A 32 -15.76 3.66 -8.38
CA GLY A 32 -15.74 5.11 -8.18
C GLY A 32 -16.72 5.86 -9.11
N GLY A 33 -17.52 5.13 -9.90
CA GLY A 33 -18.34 5.67 -10.99
C GLY A 33 -17.56 5.87 -12.29
N ALA A 34 -18.27 5.94 -13.42
CA ALA A 34 -17.68 6.27 -14.72
C ALA A 34 -16.51 5.35 -15.17
N GLY A 35 -16.57 4.06 -14.81
CA GLY A 35 -15.50 3.09 -15.12
C GLY A 35 -14.22 3.25 -14.29
N ALA A 36 -14.19 4.19 -13.34
CA ALA A 36 -13.10 4.32 -12.37
C ALA A 36 -13.32 3.38 -11.17
N LEU A 37 -12.23 2.95 -10.58
CA LEU A 37 -12.17 2.20 -9.34
C LEU A 37 -11.49 3.04 -8.27
N LYS A 38 -11.85 2.81 -7.01
CA LYS A 38 -11.39 3.60 -5.87
C LYS A 38 -11.10 2.72 -4.66
N GLY A 39 -10.04 3.02 -3.92
CA GLY A 39 -9.64 2.31 -2.70
C GLY A 39 -8.76 3.17 -1.77
N LEU A 40 -8.30 2.58 -0.68
CA LEU A 40 -7.31 3.19 0.21
C LEU A 40 -5.91 3.08 -0.40
N CYS A 41 -5.12 4.14 -0.32
CA CYS A 41 -3.80 4.19 -0.93
C CYS A 41 -2.80 3.21 -0.28
N PRO A 42 -2.04 2.46 -1.09
CA PRO A 42 -0.98 1.59 -0.57
C PRO A 42 0.32 2.36 -0.23
N PHE A 43 0.46 3.60 -0.69
CA PHE A 43 1.69 4.40 -0.57
C PHE A 43 1.71 5.36 0.62
N HIS A 44 0.55 5.67 1.21
CA HIS A 44 0.46 6.48 2.42
C HIS A 44 -0.65 5.95 3.34
N ASP A 45 -0.77 6.53 4.53
CA ASP A 45 -1.82 6.18 5.49
C ASP A 45 -2.98 7.17 5.37
N GLU A 46 -4.17 6.66 5.01
CA GLU A 46 -5.36 7.47 4.82
C GLU A 46 -6.65 6.75 5.26
N LYS A 47 -7.73 7.52 5.42
CA LYS A 47 -9.04 7.04 5.92
C LYS A 47 -10.21 7.30 4.99
N THR A 48 -10.00 8.19 4.03
CA THR A 48 -10.93 8.45 2.94
C THR A 48 -10.23 7.94 1.70
N PRO A 49 -10.84 7.04 0.92
CA PRO A 49 -10.24 6.59 -0.32
C PRO A 49 -9.85 7.80 -1.18
N SER A 50 -8.58 7.88 -1.55
CA SER A 50 -8.10 8.86 -2.53
C SER A 50 -7.37 8.17 -3.69
N PHE A 51 -7.07 6.88 -3.56
CA PHE A 51 -6.48 6.07 -4.61
C PHE A 51 -7.52 5.71 -5.66
N ASN A 52 -7.33 6.19 -6.88
CA ASN A 52 -8.20 5.91 -8.02
C ASN A 52 -7.41 5.16 -9.11
N VAL A 53 -8.08 4.21 -9.75
CA VAL A 53 -7.55 3.44 -10.89
C VAL A 53 -8.56 3.54 -12.03
N ARG A 54 -8.10 3.81 -13.24
CA ARG A 54 -8.92 3.70 -14.45
C ARG A 54 -8.38 2.59 -15.35
N PRO A 55 -9.00 1.39 -15.31
CA PRO A 55 -8.52 0.24 -16.07
C PRO A 55 -8.44 0.51 -17.57
N ALA A 56 -9.46 1.17 -18.14
CA ALA A 56 -9.50 1.51 -19.57
C ALA A 56 -8.30 2.39 -20.00
N VAL A 57 -7.79 3.23 -19.12
CA VAL A 57 -6.69 4.18 -19.38
C VAL A 57 -5.33 3.59 -18.93
N GLY A 58 -5.33 2.45 -18.23
CA GLY A 58 -4.10 1.82 -17.73
C GLY A 58 -3.33 2.64 -16.69
N SER A 59 -3.99 3.57 -15.99
CA SER A 59 -3.34 4.52 -15.06
C SER A 59 -4.01 4.55 -13.68
N TYR A 60 -3.21 4.86 -12.66
CA TYR A 60 -3.66 5.16 -11.29
C TYR A 60 -3.21 6.54 -10.84
N HIS A 61 -3.96 7.12 -9.90
CA HIS A 61 -3.57 8.35 -9.21
C HIS A 61 -4.18 8.41 -7.80
N CYS A 62 -3.37 8.81 -6.84
CA CYS A 62 -3.75 9.05 -5.45
C CYS A 62 -3.94 10.54 -5.19
N PHE A 63 -5.18 10.99 -5.01
CA PHE A 63 -5.47 12.41 -4.74
C PHE A 63 -5.07 12.87 -3.33
N GLY A 64 -4.67 11.96 -2.44
CA GLY A 64 -4.18 12.27 -1.09
C GLY A 64 -2.69 12.58 -1.05
N CYS A 65 -1.86 11.73 -1.67
CA CYS A 65 -0.41 11.85 -1.63
C CYS A 65 0.24 12.23 -2.97
N GLY A 66 -0.52 12.34 -4.06
CA GLY A 66 -0.03 12.70 -5.40
C GLY A 66 0.63 11.55 -6.17
N GLU A 67 0.74 10.37 -5.57
CA GLU A 67 1.33 9.20 -6.24
C GLU A 67 0.46 8.75 -7.42
N GLY A 68 1.04 8.73 -8.62
CA GLY A 68 0.38 8.28 -9.84
C GLY A 68 1.35 7.61 -10.81
N GLY A 69 0.80 6.89 -11.78
CA GLY A 69 1.57 6.17 -12.78
C GLY A 69 0.75 5.13 -13.54
N ASP A 70 1.46 4.32 -14.32
CA ASP A 70 0.93 3.13 -15.00
C ASP A 70 1.12 1.86 -14.14
N VAL A 71 0.76 0.70 -14.69
CA VAL A 71 0.89 -0.59 -14.00
C VAL A 71 2.33 -0.92 -13.59
N ILE A 72 3.32 -0.57 -14.42
CA ILE A 72 4.73 -0.79 -14.11
C ILE A 72 5.14 0.10 -12.95
N SER A 73 4.77 1.38 -12.99
CA SER A 73 5.05 2.35 -11.92
C SER A 73 4.42 1.93 -10.60
N PHE A 74 3.24 1.28 -10.63
CA PHE A 74 2.58 0.73 -9.44
C PHE A 74 3.42 -0.40 -8.84
N VAL A 75 3.77 -1.40 -9.65
CA VAL A 75 4.58 -2.56 -9.25
C VAL A 75 5.95 -2.12 -8.71
N MET A 76 6.61 -1.19 -9.41
CA MET A 76 7.87 -0.59 -8.95
C MET A 76 7.78 -0.06 -7.53
N LYS A 77 6.74 0.71 -7.22
CA LYS A 77 6.59 1.36 -5.91
C LYS A 77 6.11 0.39 -4.83
N VAL A 78 5.13 -0.44 -5.13
CA VAL A 78 4.50 -1.33 -4.13
C VAL A 78 5.41 -2.48 -3.72
N ASP A 79 6.21 -2.98 -4.66
CA ASP A 79 7.12 -4.11 -4.46
C ASP A 79 8.59 -3.70 -4.31
N HIS A 80 8.88 -2.39 -4.39
CA HIS A 80 10.22 -1.80 -4.34
C HIS A 80 11.16 -2.35 -5.41
N LEU A 81 10.66 -2.33 -6.65
CA LEU A 81 11.29 -2.87 -7.85
C LEU A 81 11.82 -1.75 -8.75
N THR A 82 12.95 -1.94 -9.42
CA THR A 82 13.36 -1.01 -10.49
C THR A 82 12.57 -1.30 -11.78
N PHE A 83 12.70 -0.41 -12.76
CA PHE A 83 11.86 -0.44 -13.97
C PHE A 83 11.96 -1.73 -14.77
N ALA A 84 13.18 -2.15 -15.12
CA ALA A 84 13.42 -3.30 -16.01
C ALA A 84 12.72 -4.57 -15.51
N GLU A 85 12.49 -4.59 -14.22
CA GLU A 85 12.35 -5.82 -13.54
C GLU A 85 10.98 -5.91 -12.83
N ALA A 86 10.32 -4.76 -12.66
CA ALA A 86 8.86 -4.70 -12.72
C ALA A 86 8.34 -5.19 -14.10
N VAL A 87 9.00 -4.85 -15.21
CA VAL A 87 8.64 -5.36 -16.56
C VAL A 87 8.82 -6.89 -16.61
N GLU A 88 9.96 -7.41 -16.17
CA GLU A 88 10.20 -8.87 -16.11
C GLU A 88 9.17 -9.62 -15.25
N ARG A 89 8.80 -9.09 -14.08
CA ARG A 89 7.77 -9.69 -13.21
C ARG A 89 6.43 -9.79 -13.93
N LEU A 90 6.02 -8.72 -14.61
CA LEU A 90 4.76 -8.69 -15.35
C LEU A 90 4.81 -9.58 -16.60
N ALA A 91 5.93 -9.59 -17.33
CA ALA A 91 6.12 -10.46 -18.49
C ALA A 91 6.07 -11.94 -18.11
N SER A 92 6.73 -12.34 -17.02
CA SER A 92 6.70 -13.71 -16.52
C SER A 92 5.27 -14.17 -16.19
N ARG A 93 4.46 -13.30 -15.58
CA ARG A 93 3.04 -13.56 -15.30
C ARG A 93 2.20 -13.73 -16.57
N LEU A 94 2.57 -13.05 -17.65
CA LEU A 94 1.93 -13.17 -18.97
C LEU A 94 2.45 -14.36 -19.78
N GLY A 95 3.48 -15.06 -19.30
CA GLY A 95 4.21 -16.08 -20.07
C GLY A 95 4.92 -15.50 -21.30
N MET A 96 5.34 -14.24 -21.23
CA MET A 96 6.01 -13.52 -22.32
C MET A 96 7.53 -13.57 -22.15
N GLU A 97 8.25 -13.94 -23.21
CA GLU A 97 9.71 -13.82 -23.26
C GLU A 97 10.10 -12.40 -23.70
N LEU A 98 10.94 -11.73 -22.91
CA LEU A 98 11.43 -10.40 -23.21
C LEU A 98 12.67 -10.44 -24.10
N ARG A 99 12.69 -9.56 -25.10
CA ARG A 99 13.83 -9.31 -25.97
C ARG A 99 14.58 -8.09 -25.44
N TYR A 100 15.91 -8.20 -25.49
CA TYR A 100 16.82 -7.14 -25.09
C TYR A 100 17.54 -6.61 -26.33
N GLU A 101 17.88 -5.33 -26.34
CA GLU A 101 18.75 -4.76 -27.37
C GLU A 101 20.16 -5.35 -27.24
N GLU A 102 20.72 -5.83 -28.35
CA GLU A 102 22.06 -6.42 -28.38
C GLU A 102 23.10 -5.37 -27.98
N SER A 103 23.64 -5.51 -26.77
CA SER A 103 24.86 -4.81 -26.38
C SER A 103 26.03 -5.52 -27.06
N SER A 104 26.58 -4.93 -28.11
CA SER A 104 27.74 -5.45 -28.84
C SER A 104 28.91 -5.81 -27.90
N GLY A 105 29.16 -7.10 -27.71
CA GLY A 105 30.34 -7.61 -27.00
C GLY A 105 30.21 -9.09 -26.61
N PRO A 106 31.14 -9.97 -27.03
CA PRO A 106 31.12 -11.37 -26.59
C PRO A 106 31.60 -11.44 -25.15
N GLY A 107 30.71 -11.88 -24.25
CA GLY A 107 31.05 -12.21 -22.86
C GLY A 107 30.65 -11.15 -21.85
N ARG A 108 29.38 -11.19 -21.41
CA ARG A 108 28.97 -10.79 -20.05
C ARG A 108 27.51 -11.19 -19.81
N ARG A 109 27.33 -12.42 -19.32
CA ARG A 109 26.12 -12.82 -18.56
C ARG A 109 26.13 -12.24 -17.13
N ASP A 110 27.10 -11.38 -16.81
CA ASP A 110 27.32 -10.80 -15.50
C ASP A 110 27.10 -9.27 -15.55
N SER A 111 25.88 -8.80 -15.26
CA SER A 111 25.61 -7.40 -14.88
C SER A 111 24.28 -7.27 -14.12
N GLU A 112 24.35 -7.68 -12.85
CA GLU A 112 23.84 -6.99 -11.65
C GLU A 112 22.96 -5.73 -11.85
N GLY A 113 21.64 -5.94 -11.86
CA GLY A 113 20.59 -4.97 -11.50
C GLY A 113 19.64 -5.61 -10.47
N GLY A 114 19.12 -4.83 -9.51
CA GLY A 114 18.53 -5.27 -8.23
C GLY A 114 17.40 -6.32 -8.19
N LEU A 115 16.81 -6.74 -9.31
CA LEU A 115 15.74 -7.75 -9.42
C LEU A 115 16.22 -9.07 -9.98
N GLY A 116 17.32 -9.08 -10.73
CA GLY A 116 18.11 -10.31 -10.81
C GLY A 116 18.38 -10.82 -9.39
N LYS A 117 18.45 -9.92 -8.39
CA LYS A 117 18.53 -10.30 -6.98
C LYS A 117 17.16 -10.64 -6.36
N ARG A 118 16.19 -9.72 -6.29
CA ARG A 118 14.91 -10.00 -5.60
C ARG A 118 14.13 -11.16 -6.21
N ALA A 119 13.94 -11.20 -7.53
CA ALA A 119 13.24 -12.28 -8.20
C ALA A 119 13.96 -13.62 -7.98
N ARG A 120 15.30 -13.63 -8.04
CA ARG A 120 16.10 -14.82 -7.73
C ARG A 120 15.98 -15.26 -6.28
N LEU A 121 15.88 -14.33 -5.33
CA LEU A 121 15.61 -14.68 -3.93
C LEU A 121 14.21 -15.29 -3.76
N VAL A 122 13.17 -14.70 -4.36
CA VAL A 122 11.80 -15.24 -4.35
C VAL A 122 11.77 -16.63 -4.98
N GLU A 123 12.43 -16.80 -6.12
CA GLU A 123 12.51 -18.08 -6.84
C GLU A 123 13.28 -19.15 -6.03
N ALA A 124 14.35 -18.76 -5.34
CA ALA A 124 15.03 -19.65 -4.39
C ALA A 124 14.11 -20.06 -3.23
N HIS A 125 13.25 -19.16 -2.74
CA HIS A 125 12.29 -19.46 -1.68
C HIS A 125 11.13 -20.32 -2.19
N ARG A 126 10.67 -20.14 -3.43
CA ARG A 126 9.70 -21.02 -4.08
C ARG A 126 10.26 -22.44 -4.18
N ALA A 127 11.46 -22.59 -4.74
CA ALA A 127 12.15 -23.89 -4.84
C ALA A 127 12.40 -24.51 -3.46
N ALA A 128 12.77 -23.71 -2.45
CA ALA A 128 12.94 -24.20 -1.08
C ALA A 128 11.62 -24.67 -0.45
N ALA A 129 10.51 -23.98 -0.68
CA ALA A 129 9.19 -24.39 -0.21
C ALA A 129 8.77 -25.72 -0.85
N GLU A 130 8.98 -25.88 -2.15
CA GLU A 130 8.73 -27.13 -2.88
C GLU A 130 9.60 -28.28 -2.36
N PHE A 131 10.88 -28.03 -2.15
CA PHE A 131 11.81 -28.99 -1.56
C PHE A 131 11.35 -29.46 -0.17
N TYR A 132 11.04 -28.52 0.74
CA TYR A 132 10.60 -28.87 2.08
C TYR A 132 9.25 -29.58 2.09
N HIS A 133 8.31 -29.15 1.24
CA HIS A 133 7.01 -29.80 1.12
C HIS A 133 7.17 -31.23 0.62
N HIS A 134 7.95 -31.44 -0.44
CA HIS A 134 8.29 -32.75 -0.98
C HIS A 134 8.89 -33.66 0.11
N ALA A 135 9.86 -33.16 0.88
CA ALA A 135 10.49 -33.91 1.97
C ALA A 135 9.50 -34.35 3.06
N LEU A 136 8.40 -33.61 3.29
CA LEU A 136 7.36 -34.01 4.24
C LEU A 136 6.42 -35.06 3.65
N VAL A 137 5.96 -34.86 2.41
CA VAL A 137 4.85 -35.63 1.84
C VAL A 137 5.29 -36.94 1.20
N GLU A 138 6.53 -37.05 0.74
CA GLU A 138 7.05 -38.24 0.05
C GLU A 138 7.68 -39.23 1.05
N PRO A 139 6.97 -40.28 1.51
CA PRO A 139 7.43 -41.12 2.60
C PRO A 139 8.42 -42.21 2.15
N ALA A 140 8.58 -42.39 0.82
CA ALA A 140 9.34 -43.46 0.23
C ALA A 140 10.83 -43.12 -0.01
N ASP A 141 11.21 -41.85 0.06
CA ASP A 141 12.61 -41.44 -0.10
C ASP A 141 13.39 -41.68 1.22
N PRO A 142 14.38 -42.61 1.23
CA PRO A 142 15.18 -42.88 2.42
C PRO A 142 15.95 -41.64 2.91
N ALA A 143 16.22 -40.66 2.04
CA ALA A 143 16.88 -39.42 2.40
C ALA A 143 16.06 -38.53 3.35
N TYR A 144 14.74 -38.76 3.44
CA TYR A 144 13.80 -38.03 4.29
C TYR A 144 13.09 -38.94 5.31
N GLY A 145 13.68 -40.08 5.65
CA GLY A 145 13.09 -41.03 6.60
C GLY A 145 12.77 -40.43 7.98
N ASP A 146 13.51 -39.39 8.38
CA ASP A 146 13.32 -38.61 9.60
C ASP A 146 12.10 -37.65 9.55
N ALA A 147 11.51 -37.41 8.37
CA ALA A 147 10.28 -36.61 8.22
C ALA A 147 9.05 -37.25 8.92
N ARG A 148 9.14 -38.51 9.35
CA ARG A 148 8.09 -39.18 10.14
C ARG A 148 7.73 -38.37 11.39
N ALA A 149 8.72 -37.85 12.12
CA ALA A 149 8.48 -37.07 13.33
C ALA A 149 7.64 -35.80 13.05
N ALA A 150 7.83 -35.18 11.89
CA ALA A 150 7.04 -34.03 11.46
C ALA A 150 5.59 -34.40 11.16
N ARG A 151 5.37 -35.54 10.48
CA ARG A 151 4.02 -36.04 10.19
C ARG A 151 3.28 -36.47 11.46
N ASP A 152 3.98 -37.08 12.40
CA ASP A 152 3.41 -37.47 13.69
C ASP A 152 3.04 -36.22 14.50
N PHE A 153 3.91 -35.21 14.56
CA PHE A 153 3.59 -33.92 15.17
C PHE A 153 2.34 -33.26 14.56
N LEU A 154 2.22 -33.23 13.23
CA LEU A 154 1.04 -32.65 12.56
C LEU A 154 -0.23 -33.45 12.88
N ARG A 155 -0.15 -34.78 12.89
CA ARG A 155 -1.25 -35.67 13.25
C ARG A 155 -1.69 -35.46 14.69
N ASP A 156 -0.75 -35.34 15.63
CA ASP A 156 -1.02 -35.06 17.04
C ASP A 156 -1.70 -33.69 17.21
N LYS A 157 -1.43 -32.76 16.29
CA LYS A 157 -2.07 -31.44 16.22
C LYS A 157 -3.37 -31.40 15.40
N GLY A 158 -3.88 -32.56 14.98
CA GLY A 158 -5.16 -32.68 14.28
C GLY A 158 -5.12 -32.31 12.80
N PHE A 159 -3.94 -32.38 12.16
CA PHE A 159 -3.76 -32.09 10.74
C PHE A 159 -3.41 -33.35 9.94
N ASN A 160 -4.04 -33.47 8.78
CA ASN A 160 -3.84 -34.56 7.83
C ASN A 160 -2.96 -34.13 6.63
N GLY A 161 -2.80 -35.02 5.65
CA GLY A 161 -1.98 -34.75 4.47
C GLY A 161 -2.57 -33.72 3.50
N ASP A 162 -3.90 -33.62 3.40
CA ASP A 162 -4.56 -32.58 2.59
C ASP A 162 -4.38 -31.20 3.22
N ASP A 163 -4.46 -31.11 4.55
CA ASP A 163 -4.17 -29.88 5.28
C ASP A 163 -2.71 -29.45 5.04
N ALA A 164 -1.76 -30.39 5.14
CA ALA A 164 -0.35 -30.11 4.86
C ALA A 164 -0.11 -29.64 3.41
N ARG A 165 -0.89 -30.13 2.43
CA ARG A 165 -0.86 -29.66 1.04
C ARG A 165 -1.43 -28.26 0.88
N LEU A 166 -2.58 -27.98 1.49
CA LEU A 166 -3.24 -26.68 1.44
C LEU A 166 -2.33 -25.56 1.93
N PHE A 167 -1.65 -25.77 3.06
CA PHE A 167 -0.74 -24.79 3.66
C PHE A 167 0.73 -24.94 3.21
N GLN A 168 1.01 -25.88 2.29
CA GLN A 168 2.35 -26.28 1.86
C GLN A 168 3.34 -26.48 3.02
N VAL A 169 2.88 -27.12 4.10
CA VAL A 169 3.73 -27.48 5.24
C VAL A 169 4.83 -28.43 4.76
N GLY A 170 6.05 -28.24 5.24
CA GLY A 170 7.21 -29.02 4.85
C GLY A 170 8.03 -29.53 6.03
N TYR A 171 9.13 -30.19 5.71
CA TYR A 171 10.10 -30.69 6.67
C TYR A 171 11.51 -30.32 6.24
N ALA A 172 12.30 -29.73 7.15
CA ALA A 172 13.72 -29.51 6.95
C ALA A 172 14.51 -30.74 7.41
N PRO A 173 15.27 -31.42 6.53
CA PRO A 173 16.06 -32.59 6.90
C PRO A 173 17.11 -32.34 7.97
N ARG A 174 17.47 -33.36 8.75
CA ARG A 174 18.51 -33.24 9.79
C ARG A 174 19.94 -33.16 9.27
N SER A 175 20.22 -33.52 8.02
CA SER A 175 21.59 -33.50 7.46
C SER A 175 22.20 -32.09 7.49
N GLY A 176 21.35 -31.06 7.36
CA GLY A 176 21.72 -29.66 7.48
C GLY A 176 22.48 -29.10 6.28
N ASP A 177 22.54 -29.83 5.17
CA ASP A 177 23.13 -29.39 3.90
C ASP A 177 22.27 -29.74 2.66
N ALA A 178 21.17 -30.47 2.85
CA ALA A 178 20.34 -30.98 1.77
C ALA A 178 19.69 -29.87 0.94
N LEU A 179 19.17 -28.81 1.59
CA LEU A 179 18.59 -27.68 0.85
C LEU A 179 19.68 -26.94 0.08
N SER A 180 20.81 -26.62 0.72
CA SER A 180 21.91 -25.91 0.06
C SER A 180 22.43 -26.70 -1.16
N GLY A 181 22.51 -28.02 -1.07
CA GLY A 181 22.91 -28.90 -2.17
C GLY A 181 21.89 -28.84 -3.31
N HIS A 182 20.60 -28.99 -2.99
CA HIS A 182 19.51 -28.91 -3.95
C HIS A 182 19.49 -27.58 -4.72
N LEU A 183 19.51 -26.45 -3.99
CA LEU A 183 19.45 -25.13 -4.61
C LEU A 183 20.72 -24.80 -5.42
N ARG A 184 21.91 -25.21 -4.96
CA ARG A 184 23.12 -25.08 -5.79
C ARG A 184 23.02 -25.91 -7.08
N GLY A 185 22.38 -27.07 -7.03
CA GLY A 185 22.07 -27.88 -8.22
C GLY A 185 21.14 -27.16 -9.21
N LEU A 186 20.27 -26.28 -8.72
CA LEU A 186 19.43 -25.39 -9.54
C LEU A 186 20.14 -24.08 -9.96
N GLY A 187 21.45 -23.97 -9.69
CA GLY A 187 22.28 -22.84 -10.11
C GLY A 187 22.20 -21.61 -9.22
N PHE A 188 21.63 -21.68 -8.02
CA PHE A 188 21.67 -20.56 -7.07
C PHE A 188 23.07 -20.42 -6.46
N THR A 189 23.56 -19.19 -6.38
CA THR A 189 24.87 -18.91 -5.78
C THR A 189 24.80 -18.95 -4.26
N VAL A 190 25.92 -19.25 -3.59
CA VAL A 190 25.97 -19.23 -2.12
C VAL A 190 25.58 -17.85 -1.56
N ASP A 191 25.99 -16.78 -2.22
CA ASP A 191 25.69 -15.41 -1.78
C ASP A 191 24.20 -15.08 -1.87
N GLU A 192 23.50 -15.58 -2.90
CA GLU A 192 22.04 -15.49 -3.00
C GLU A 192 21.36 -16.22 -1.84
N LEU A 193 21.78 -17.46 -1.57
CA LEU A 193 21.18 -18.30 -0.52
C LEU A 193 21.42 -17.74 0.89
N VAL A 194 22.59 -17.15 1.13
CA VAL A 194 22.91 -16.47 2.39
C VAL A 194 22.12 -15.17 2.53
N LEU A 195 22.02 -14.36 1.46
CA LEU A 195 21.24 -13.12 1.47
C LEU A 195 19.74 -13.37 1.69
N GLY A 196 19.23 -14.45 1.09
CA GLY A 196 17.86 -14.92 1.28
C GLY A 196 17.61 -15.57 2.65
N GLY A 197 18.64 -15.79 3.47
CA GLY A 197 18.46 -16.41 4.79
C GLY A 197 18.10 -17.89 4.75
N LEU A 198 18.38 -18.59 3.64
CA LEU A 198 18.19 -20.04 3.49
C LEU A 198 19.40 -20.83 3.98
N VAL A 199 20.60 -20.26 3.82
CA VAL A 199 21.88 -20.87 4.18
C VAL A 199 22.66 -19.94 5.12
N ARG A 200 23.37 -20.53 6.09
CA ARG A 200 24.21 -19.78 7.05
C ARG A 200 25.44 -19.18 6.37
N ARG A 201 26.00 -18.14 6.98
CA ARG A 201 27.29 -17.56 6.55
C ARG A 201 28.35 -18.65 6.41
N GLY A 202 29.09 -18.62 5.29
CA GLY A 202 30.04 -19.67 4.91
C GLY A 202 29.47 -20.74 3.97
N GLY A 203 28.17 -20.71 3.67
CA GLY A 203 27.56 -21.45 2.55
C GLY A 203 27.40 -22.95 2.75
N ARG A 204 27.86 -23.49 3.89
CA ARG A 204 27.97 -24.93 4.13
C ARG A 204 26.75 -25.55 4.78
N TYR A 205 25.99 -24.78 5.56
CA TYR A 205 24.92 -25.30 6.41
C TYR A 205 23.61 -24.55 6.19
N ASP A 206 22.53 -25.31 6.05
CA ASP A 206 21.16 -24.83 5.99
C ASP A 206 20.79 -24.12 7.31
N VAL A 207 19.94 -23.10 7.21
CA VAL A 207 19.45 -22.37 8.39
C VAL A 207 18.50 -23.23 9.23
N PHE A 208 17.61 -23.97 8.56
CA PHE A 208 16.60 -24.83 9.19
C PHE A 208 17.02 -26.30 9.08
N GLN A 209 16.92 -27.04 10.19
CA GLN A 209 17.39 -28.44 10.28
C GLN A 209 16.52 -29.23 11.25
N GLY A 210 15.99 -30.38 10.85
CA GLY A 210 15.17 -31.25 11.72
C GLY A 210 13.91 -30.59 12.28
N ARG A 211 13.22 -29.74 11.50
CA ARG A 211 12.07 -28.94 11.95
C ARG A 211 10.91 -29.03 10.97
N VAL A 212 9.68 -28.91 11.47
CA VAL A 212 8.50 -28.67 10.62
C VAL A 212 8.57 -27.26 10.08
N ILE A 213 8.28 -27.07 8.80
CA ILE A 213 8.42 -25.81 8.07
C ILE A 213 7.05 -25.32 7.61
N TRP A 214 6.78 -24.04 7.84
CA TRP A 214 5.67 -23.30 7.22
C TRP A 214 6.24 -22.25 6.29
N PRO A 215 5.90 -22.27 4.99
CA PRO A 215 6.23 -21.18 4.08
C PRO A 215 5.46 -19.93 4.48
N ILE A 216 6.16 -18.80 4.57
CA ILE A 216 5.56 -17.51 4.85
C ILE A 216 5.51 -16.74 3.53
N ARG A 217 4.31 -16.34 3.13
CA ARG A 217 4.05 -15.64 1.88
C ARG A 217 3.79 -14.17 2.10
N ASP A 218 4.10 -13.36 1.11
CA ASP A 218 3.62 -11.99 1.06
C ASP A 218 2.16 -11.91 0.59
N ILE A 219 1.61 -10.70 0.48
CA ILE A 219 0.21 -10.48 0.08
C ILE A 219 -0.10 -10.95 -1.35
N THR A 220 0.92 -11.06 -2.20
CA THR A 220 0.81 -11.54 -3.59
C THR A 220 0.83 -13.06 -3.67
N GLY A 221 1.30 -13.74 -2.60
CA GLY A 221 1.37 -15.20 -2.51
C GLY A 221 2.78 -15.77 -2.72
N ASP A 222 3.76 -14.91 -3.00
CA ASP A 222 5.15 -15.29 -3.18
C ASP A 222 5.76 -15.70 -1.83
N THR A 223 6.45 -16.86 -1.79
CA THR A 223 7.17 -17.29 -0.58
C THR A 223 8.36 -16.37 -0.35
N VAL A 224 8.37 -15.70 0.80
CA VAL A 224 9.42 -14.74 1.17
C VAL A 224 10.22 -15.16 2.39
N GLY A 225 9.75 -16.16 3.14
CA GLY A 225 10.44 -16.67 4.31
C GLY A 225 9.82 -17.96 4.83
N PHE A 226 10.28 -18.41 5.99
CA PHE A 226 9.84 -19.66 6.61
C PHE A 226 9.75 -19.51 8.12
N GLY A 227 8.76 -20.18 8.71
CA GLY A 227 8.68 -20.48 10.13
C GLY A 227 9.01 -21.95 10.38
N ALA A 228 9.77 -22.25 11.43
CA ALA A 228 10.30 -23.58 11.69
C ALA A 228 10.12 -24.01 13.15
N ARG A 229 9.43 -25.13 13.36
CA ARG A 229 9.13 -25.68 14.69
C ARG A 229 10.08 -26.81 15.08
N LYS A 230 10.69 -26.68 16.27
CA LYS A 230 11.50 -27.73 16.93
C LYS A 230 10.70 -29.02 17.11
N LEU A 231 11.30 -30.15 16.73
CA LEU A 231 10.77 -31.51 16.90
C LEU A 231 11.56 -32.36 17.89
N TYR A 232 12.89 -32.21 17.91
CA TYR A 232 13.80 -33.11 18.62
C TYR A 232 14.47 -32.42 19.79
N ASP A 233 14.58 -33.07 20.95
CA ASP A 233 15.19 -32.46 22.14
C ASP A 233 16.66 -32.06 21.95
N ASP A 234 17.39 -32.85 21.16
CA ASP A 234 18.81 -32.66 20.84
C ASP A 234 19.09 -31.50 19.87
N ASP A 235 18.05 -30.84 19.35
CA ASP A 235 18.18 -29.64 18.53
C ASP A 235 18.70 -28.46 19.37
N ARG A 236 19.89 -27.99 18.98
CA ARG A 236 20.63 -26.88 19.62
C ARG A 236 20.25 -25.49 19.11
N MET A 237 19.37 -25.39 18.11
CA MET A 237 18.91 -24.11 17.59
C MET A 237 18.00 -23.38 18.58
N PRO A 238 18.03 -22.03 18.61
CA PRO A 238 17.32 -21.26 19.63
C PRO A 238 15.81 -21.35 19.47
N GLY A 239 15.12 -21.48 20.61
CA GLY A 239 13.67 -21.33 20.71
C GLY A 239 12.85 -22.51 20.18
N LYS A 240 11.58 -22.53 20.60
CA LYS A 240 10.53 -23.45 20.15
C LYS A 240 10.25 -23.24 18.66
N TYR A 241 10.18 -21.97 18.22
CA TYR A 241 10.06 -21.57 16.82
C TYR A 241 11.27 -20.74 16.37
N LEU A 242 11.67 -20.91 15.11
CA LEU A 242 12.69 -20.14 14.43
C LEU A 242 12.09 -19.60 13.12
N ASN A 243 12.23 -18.30 12.86
CA ASN A 243 11.81 -17.70 11.59
C ASN A 243 13.00 -17.20 10.81
N THR A 244 12.84 -17.06 9.49
CA THR A 244 13.81 -16.37 8.63
C THR A 244 14.22 -15.03 9.27
N ALA A 245 15.51 -14.71 9.20
CA ALA A 245 16.04 -13.41 9.62
C ALA A 245 15.53 -12.30 8.68
N GLU A 246 15.76 -11.03 9.02
CA GLU A 246 15.43 -9.92 8.10
C GLU A 246 16.22 -10.07 6.79
N THR A 247 15.52 -10.04 5.65
CA THR A 247 16.12 -10.10 4.31
C THR A 247 15.59 -8.98 3.42
N PRO A 248 16.07 -8.81 2.17
CA PRO A 248 15.45 -7.88 1.23
C PRO A 248 13.99 -8.21 0.89
N ILE A 249 13.56 -9.47 1.05
CA ILE A 249 12.19 -9.91 0.71
C ILE A 249 11.32 -10.23 1.92
N TYR A 250 11.92 -10.42 3.10
CA TYR A 250 11.23 -10.76 4.34
C TYR A 250 11.40 -9.66 5.39
N LYS A 251 10.28 -9.04 5.77
CA LYS A 251 10.18 -8.02 6.82
C LYS A 251 9.18 -8.46 7.89
N LYS A 252 9.65 -8.79 9.09
CA LYS A 252 8.77 -9.29 10.17
C LYS A 252 7.69 -8.29 10.57
N ALA A 253 7.96 -6.99 10.41
CA ALA A 253 7.05 -5.93 10.79
C ALA A 253 5.82 -5.77 9.87
N THR A 254 5.83 -6.41 8.69
CA THR A 254 4.75 -6.27 7.70
C THR A 254 4.12 -7.61 7.33
N VAL A 255 4.84 -8.72 7.42
CA VAL A 255 4.36 -10.03 6.97
C VAL A 255 3.47 -10.71 8.02
N LEU A 256 2.32 -11.21 7.58
CA LEU A 256 1.39 -12.00 8.39
C LEU A 256 1.18 -13.37 7.72
N TYR A 257 1.40 -14.45 8.46
CA TYR A 257 1.15 -15.80 7.96
C TYR A 257 -0.35 -16.02 7.70
N GLY A 258 -0.68 -16.66 6.58
CA GLY A 258 -2.06 -16.93 6.14
C GLY A 258 -2.75 -15.76 5.45
N LEU A 259 -2.09 -14.60 5.29
CA LEU A 259 -2.70 -13.42 4.68
C LEU A 259 -3.08 -13.64 3.21
N ASP A 260 -2.26 -14.39 2.49
CA ASP A 260 -2.48 -14.78 1.10
C ASP A 260 -3.80 -15.55 0.92
N LEU A 261 -4.12 -16.43 1.87
CA LEU A 261 -5.38 -17.18 1.95
C LEU A 261 -6.52 -16.28 2.44
N ALA A 262 -6.26 -15.48 3.47
CA ALA A 262 -7.30 -14.75 4.20
C ALA A 262 -7.80 -13.49 3.50
N LYS A 263 -7.00 -12.85 2.63
CA LYS A 263 -7.30 -11.51 2.08
C LYS A 263 -8.70 -11.37 1.47
N LYS A 264 -9.16 -12.41 0.75
CA LYS A 264 -10.47 -12.40 0.09
C LYS A 264 -11.62 -12.45 1.10
N ALA A 265 -11.54 -13.37 2.06
CA ALA A 265 -12.51 -13.49 3.14
C ALA A 265 -12.51 -12.22 4.01
N MET A 266 -11.33 -11.70 4.36
CA MET A 266 -11.17 -10.47 5.15
C MET A 266 -11.83 -9.28 4.47
N SER A 267 -11.61 -9.11 3.18
CA SER A 267 -12.20 -8.03 2.39
C SER A 267 -13.73 -8.12 2.34
N THR A 268 -14.27 -9.33 2.17
CA THR A 268 -15.71 -9.58 2.02
C THR A 268 -16.45 -9.47 3.35
N GLN A 269 -15.94 -10.13 4.39
CA GLN A 269 -16.53 -10.18 5.73
C GLN A 269 -16.19 -8.94 6.56
N ARG A 270 -15.20 -8.16 6.12
CA ARG A 270 -14.66 -6.99 6.84
C ARG A 270 -14.24 -7.34 8.27
N GLN A 271 -13.68 -8.54 8.40
CA GLN A 271 -13.17 -9.11 9.64
C GLN A 271 -11.74 -9.62 9.44
N ALA A 272 -10.87 -9.41 10.43
CA ALA A 272 -9.60 -10.10 10.55
C ALA A 272 -9.52 -10.80 11.90
N VAL A 273 -8.99 -12.02 11.94
CA VAL A 273 -8.74 -12.78 13.18
C VAL A 273 -7.24 -12.91 13.35
N VAL A 274 -6.68 -12.33 14.41
CA VAL A 274 -5.25 -12.38 14.70
C VAL A 274 -5.03 -13.43 15.78
N VAL A 275 -4.31 -14.49 15.42
CA VAL A 275 -3.98 -15.63 16.29
C VAL A 275 -2.47 -15.67 16.55
N GLU A 276 -2.02 -16.53 17.48
CA GLU A 276 -0.62 -16.54 17.93
C GLU A 276 0.33 -17.27 16.97
N GLY A 277 -0.08 -18.44 16.48
CA GLY A 277 0.81 -19.36 15.78
C GLY A 277 0.31 -19.86 14.43
N TYR A 278 1.22 -20.52 13.71
CA TYR A 278 0.95 -21.13 12.41
C TYR A 278 -0.14 -22.20 12.47
N THR A 279 -0.13 -23.03 13.51
CA THR A 279 -1.14 -24.08 13.75
C THR A 279 -2.52 -23.50 14.03
N ASP A 280 -2.59 -22.34 14.66
CA ASP A 280 -3.87 -21.70 14.99
C ASP A 280 -4.51 -21.12 13.74
N VAL A 281 -3.70 -20.54 12.84
CA VAL A 281 -4.17 -20.12 11.52
C VAL A 281 -4.71 -21.33 10.76
N MET A 282 -3.97 -22.43 10.71
CA MET A 282 -4.44 -23.66 10.05
C MET A 282 -5.77 -24.15 10.66
N ALA A 283 -5.86 -24.23 11.99
CA ALA A 283 -7.06 -24.67 12.68
C ALA A 283 -8.26 -23.76 12.42
N CYS A 284 -8.07 -22.44 12.46
CA CYS A 284 -9.11 -21.47 12.15
C CYS A 284 -9.62 -21.61 10.71
N HIS A 285 -8.72 -21.68 9.72
CA HIS A 285 -9.11 -21.82 8.31
C HIS A 285 -9.86 -23.13 8.06
N LEU A 286 -9.41 -24.24 8.64
CA LEU A 286 -10.11 -25.53 8.54
C LEU A 286 -11.48 -25.52 9.23
N ALA A 287 -11.64 -24.70 10.28
CA ALA A 287 -12.91 -24.49 10.96
C ALA A 287 -13.82 -23.42 10.28
N GLY A 288 -13.48 -22.95 9.08
CA GLY A 288 -14.26 -21.96 8.33
C GLY A 288 -14.01 -20.50 8.73
N VAL A 289 -13.10 -20.24 9.68
CA VAL A 289 -12.62 -18.90 10.03
C VAL A 289 -11.46 -18.52 9.08
N GLU A 290 -11.79 -18.35 7.81
CA GLU A 290 -10.84 -18.05 6.72
C GLU A 290 -10.17 -16.67 6.85
N THR A 291 -10.59 -15.83 7.81
CA THR A 291 -10.00 -14.51 8.08
C THR A 291 -8.82 -14.55 9.04
N ALA A 292 -8.34 -15.73 9.42
CA ALA A 292 -7.29 -15.89 10.42
C ALA A 292 -5.88 -15.65 9.85
N VAL A 293 -5.06 -14.93 10.61
CA VAL A 293 -3.64 -14.62 10.33
C VAL A 293 -2.83 -14.59 11.62
N ALA A 294 -1.51 -14.82 11.51
CA ALA A 294 -0.60 -14.77 12.66
C ALA A 294 0.65 -13.94 12.37
N THR A 295 1.22 -13.34 13.42
CA THR A 295 2.53 -12.67 13.34
C THR A 295 3.68 -13.66 13.32
N CYS A 296 4.70 -13.40 12.51
CA CYS A 296 5.82 -14.31 12.35
C CYS A 296 6.97 -14.03 13.34
N GLY A 297 6.75 -14.34 14.62
CA GLY A 297 7.78 -14.25 15.69
C GLY A 297 8.16 -12.82 16.05
N THR A 298 7.16 -11.93 16.03
CA THR A 298 7.23 -10.54 16.50
C THR A 298 5.89 -10.18 17.12
N ALA A 299 5.84 -9.12 17.93
CA ALA A 299 4.57 -8.57 18.39
C ALA A 299 3.78 -7.95 17.22
N PHE A 300 2.45 -8.03 17.30
CA PHE A 300 1.56 -7.32 16.39
C PHE A 300 1.72 -5.80 16.57
N GLY A 301 1.79 -5.04 15.48
CA GLY A 301 2.21 -3.63 15.51
C GLY A 301 1.60 -2.77 14.41
N VAL A 302 2.01 -1.50 14.36
CA VAL A 302 1.39 -0.46 13.51
C VAL A 302 1.39 -0.81 12.02
N ASP A 303 2.47 -1.38 11.50
CA ASP A 303 2.55 -1.66 10.07
C ASP A 303 1.66 -2.85 9.66
N HIS A 304 1.43 -3.83 10.55
CA HIS A 304 0.39 -4.84 10.37
C HIS A 304 -1.02 -4.21 10.37
N ILE A 305 -1.29 -3.25 11.27
CA ILE A 305 -2.57 -2.53 11.30
C ILE A 305 -2.82 -1.79 9.98
N LYS A 306 -1.83 -1.05 9.47
CA LYS A 306 -1.93 -0.35 8.18
C LYS A 306 -2.25 -1.31 7.03
N MET A 307 -1.60 -2.47 7.00
CA MET A 307 -1.86 -3.50 6.00
C MET A 307 -3.29 -4.03 6.10
N LEU A 308 -3.74 -4.45 7.29
CA LEU A 308 -5.09 -4.97 7.48
C LEU A 308 -6.17 -3.94 7.12
N ARG A 309 -5.99 -2.65 7.47
CA ARG A 309 -6.94 -1.58 7.13
C ARG A 309 -7.21 -1.47 5.64
N ARG A 310 -6.17 -1.60 4.81
CA ARG A 310 -6.27 -1.55 3.34
C ARG A 310 -7.09 -2.70 2.79
N ILE A 311 -6.92 -3.88 3.37
CA ILE A 311 -7.64 -5.10 2.96
C ILE A 311 -9.10 -5.03 3.43
N LEU A 312 -9.32 -4.69 4.71
CA LEU A 312 -10.64 -4.62 5.37
C LEU A 312 -11.53 -3.46 4.90
N ARG A 313 -10.95 -2.49 4.17
CA ARG A 313 -11.61 -1.22 3.81
C ARG A 313 -12.14 -0.50 5.05
N ASP A 314 -11.26 -0.26 6.01
CA ASP A 314 -11.55 0.52 7.22
C ASP A 314 -11.62 2.01 6.91
N GLU A 315 -12.74 2.42 6.31
CA GLU A 315 -12.98 3.80 5.85
C GLU A 315 -14.03 4.49 6.73
N ALA A 316 -13.89 5.81 6.90
CA ALA A 316 -14.78 6.59 7.77
C ALA A 316 -16.27 6.58 7.36
N SER A 317 -16.58 6.21 6.11
CA SER A 317 -17.94 6.21 5.54
C SER A 317 -18.64 4.85 5.59
N THR A 318 -17.97 3.80 6.08
CA THR A 318 -18.51 2.43 6.14
C THR A 318 -18.64 2.01 7.60
N ALA A 319 -19.45 0.97 7.88
CA ALA A 319 -19.48 0.36 9.20
C ALA A 319 -18.03 0.01 9.66
N PRO A 320 -17.72 0.04 10.96
CA PRO A 320 -16.37 -0.31 11.42
C PRO A 320 -15.98 -1.74 11.01
N ALA A 321 -14.74 -1.96 10.58
CA ALA A 321 -14.24 -3.32 10.41
C ALA A 321 -14.08 -4.00 11.80
N LYS A 322 -14.10 -5.33 11.85
CA LYS A 322 -13.91 -6.09 13.10
C LYS A 322 -12.53 -6.73 13.09
N VAL A 323 -11.72 -6.50 14.13
CA VAL A 323 -10.46 -7.24 14.30
C VAL A 323 -10.54 -8.00 15.60
N VAL A 324 -10.58 -9.32 15.51
CA VAL A 324 -10.63 -10.21 16.68
C VAL A 324 -9.21 -10.68 16.96
N PHE A 325 -8.76 -10.52 18.20
CA PHE A 325 -7.54 -11.12 18.66
C PHE A 325 -7.87 -12.35 19.51
N THR A 326 -7.24 -13.48 19.20
CA THR A 326 -7.29 -14.67 20.05
C THR A 326 -5.91 -14.91 20.64
N PHE A 327 -5.87 -15.16 21.94
CA PHE A 327 -4.64 -15.47 22.65
C PHE A 327 -4.82 -16.75 23.44
N ASP A 328 -3.71 -17.44 23.67
CA ASP A 328 -3.60 -18.38 24.76
C ASP A 328 -3.96 -17.57 26.02
N GLY A 329 -4.80 -18.09 26.92
CA GLY A 329 -5.41 -17.30 28.01
C GLY A 329 -4.44 -16.73 29.06
N ASP A 330 -3.15 -16.62 28.75
CA ASP A 330 -2.06 -16.19 29.61
C ASP A 330 -1.93 -14.65 29.71
N ALA A 331 -1.19 -14.21 30.73
CA ALA A 331 -0.97 -12.79 31.01
C ALA A 331 -0.06 -12.09 29.97
N ALA A 332 0.65 -12.84 29.11
CA ALA A 332 1.54 -12.29 28.10
C ALA A 332 0.77 -11.91 26.83
N GLY A 333 -0.12 -12.78 26.34
CA GLY A 333 -1.04 -12.52 25.22
C GLY A 333 -1.94 -11.31 25.49
N GLN A 334 -2.52 -11.25 26.69
CA GLN A 334 -3.33 -10.10 27.14
C GLN A 334 -2.54 -8.78 27.13
N LYS A 335 -1.28 -8.79 27.62
CA LYS A 335 -0.41 -7.60 27.59
C LYS A 335 -0.03 -7.18 26.17
N ALA A 336 0.18 -8.12 25.27
CA ALA A 336 0.46 -7.83 23.87
C ALA A 336 -0.75 -7.17 23.19
N ALA A 337 -1.96 -7.68 23.46
CA ALA A 337 -3.23 -7.11 23.01
C ALA A 337 -3.40 -5.65 23.46
N MET A 338 -3.18 -5.38 24.75
CA MET A 338 -3.27 -4.04 25.32
C MET A 338 -2.20 -3.09 24.76
N ARG A 339 -0.98 -3.57 24.49
CA ARG A 339 0.05 -2.75 23.83
C ARG A 339 -0.32 -2.38 22.39
N ALA A 340 -0.92 -3.29 21.63
CA ALA A 340 -1.41 -3.00 20.29
C ALA A 340 -2.56 -1.97 20.32
N PHE A 341 -3.41 -2.04 21.35
CA PHE A 341 -4.52 -1.11 21.58
C PHE A 341 -4.05 0.32 21.91
N GLU A 342 -2.95 0.48 22.65
CA GLU A 342 -2.41 1.80 23.05
C GLU A 342 -1.91 2.64 21.86
N GLN A 343 -1.50 2.01 20.77
CA GLN A 343 -0.86 2.67 19.63
C GLN A 343 -1.84 3.32 18.64
N ASP A 344 -3.10 2.85 18.57
CA ASP A 344 -4.14 3.44 17.72
C ASP A 344 -5.55 3.34 18.33
N GLN A 345 -6.00 4.44 18.93
CA GLN A 345 -7.25 4.53 19.71
C GLN A 345 -8.56 4.40 18.90
N ARG A 346 -8.54 4.39 17.56
CA ARG A 346 -9.72 4.03 16.75
C ARG A 346 -9.69 2.57 16.29
N TRP A 347 -8.50 2.01 16.05
CA TRP A 347 -8.35 0.55 15.91
C TRP A 347 -8.84 -0.17 17.16
N ALA A 348 -8.54 0.40 18.33
CA ALA A 348 -9.06 0.02 19.63
C ALA A 348 -10.59 -0.19 19.68
N SER A 349 -11.39 0.71 19.09
CA SER A 349 -12.87 0.59 19.06
C SER A 349 -13.38 -0.48 18.08
N GLN A 350 -12.51 -0.97 17.19
CA GLN A 350 -12.76 -2.03 16.23
C GLN A 350 -12.10 -3.35 16.63
N SER A 351 -11.37 -3.34 17.75
CA SER A 351 -10.63 -4.48 18.27
C SER A 351 -11.48 -5.24 19.27
N PHE A 352 -11.52 -6.55 19.11
CA PHE A 352 -12.23 -7.51 19.94
C PHE A 352 -11.24 -8.55 20.43
N VAL A 353 -11.57 -9.21 21.54
CA VAL A 353 -10.81 -10.32 22.09
C VAL A 353 -11.73 -11.51 22.20
N ALA A 354 -11.24 -12.66 21.76
CA ALA A 354 -11.85 -13.94 21.99
C ALA A 354 -10.86 -14.80 22.79
N VAL A 355 -11.28 -15.27 23.96
CA VAL A 355 -10.48 -16.17 24.81
C VAL A 355 -11.32 -17.42 25.07
N ALA A 356 -10.77 -18.60 24.78
CA ALA A 356 -11.45 -19.84 25.08
C ALA A 356 -11.65 -19.99 26.60
N PRO A 357 -12.76 -20.59 27.07
CA PRO A 357 -13.04 -20.68 28.52
C PRO A 357 -11.94 -21.36 29.34
N ALA A 358 -11.25 -22.34 28.78
CA ALA A 358 -10.14 -23.05 29.41
C ALA A 358 -8.76 -22.43 29.09
N GLY A 359 -8.72 -21.25 28.46
CA GLY A 359 -7.48 -20.58 28.03
C GLY A 359 -6.76 -21.27 26.86
N GLN A 360 -7.44 -22.18 26.17
CA GLN A 360 -6.93 -22.93 25.02
C GLN A 360 -6.72 -22.02 23.79
N ASP A 361 -5.69 -22.34 23.00
CA ASP A 361 -5.49 -21.76 21.68
C ASP A 361 -6.51 -22.33 20.66
N PRO A 362 -6.69 -21.71 19.47
CA PRO A 362 -7.62 -22.22 18.46
C PRO A 362 -7.35 -23.66 18.00
N ASN A 363 -6.09 -24.11 17.97
CA ASN A 363 -5.74 -25.47 17.58
C ASN A 363 -6.14 -26.51 18.64
N ASP A 364 -5.85 -26.24 19.90
CA ASP A 364 -6.19 -27.05 21.05
C ASP A 364 -7.72 -27.06 21.26
N LEU A 365 -8.40 -25.93 21.04
CA LEU A 365 -9.86 -25.85 21.06
C LEU A 365 -10.48 -26.71 19.96
N ARG A 366 -10.00 -26.59 18.71
CA ARG A 366 -10.46 -27.43 17.60
C ARG A 366 -10.29 -28.92 17.91
N SER A 367 -9.12 -29.28 18.46
CA SER A 367 -8.80 -30.67 18.77
C SER A 367 -9.68 -31.27 19.88
N SER A 368 -10.14 -30.45 20.83
CA SER A 368 -10.92 -30.90 21.98
C SER A 368 -12.43 -30.75 21.81
N ALA A 369 -12.90 -29.76 21.05
CA ALA A 369 -14.31 -29.37 20.94
C ALA A 369 -14.84 -29.26 19.50
N GLY A 370 -13.99 -29.47 18.48
CA GLY A 370 -14.39 -29.47 17.07
C GLY A 370 -14.35 -28.11 16.40
N ASP A 371 -14.71 -28.09 15.11
CA ASP A 371 -14.63 -26.91 14.24
C ASP A 371 -15.66 -25.83 14.66
N GLU A 372 -16.89 -26.22 15.01
CA GLU A 372 -17.92 -25.25 15.44
C GLU A 372 -17.48 -24.44 16.67
N ALA A 373 -16.77 -25.05 17.61
CA ALA A 373 -16.29 -24.38 18.82
C ALA A 373 -15.32 -23.23 18.51
N VAL A 374 -14.50 -23.36 17.46
CA VAL A 374 -13.60 -22.29 17.02
C VAL A 374 -14.39 -21.14 16.40
N ALA A 375 -15.41 -21.44 15.58
CA ALA A 375 -16.28 -20.41 15.01
C ALA A 375 -17.05 -19.65 16.11
N GLU A 376 -17.66 -20.37 17.06
CA GLU A 376 -18.37 -19.80 18.21
C GLU A 376 -17.47 -18.92 19.08
N LEU A 377 -16.21 -19.30 19.27
CA LEU A 377 -15.22 -18.50 19.99
C LEU A 377 -15.06 -17.11 19.35
N ILE A 378 -14.92 -17.04 18.02
CA ILE A 378 -14.73 -15.79 17.28
C ILE A 378 -16.01 -14.96 17.22
N GLU A 379 -17.17 -15.61 17.11
CA GLU A 379 -18.47 -14.94 17.17
C GLU A 379 -18.71 -14.30 18.53
N GLY A 380 -18.36 -15.01 19.61
CA GLY A 380 -18.43 -14.57 21.00
C GLY A 380 -17.37 -13.53 21.42
N ALA A 381 -16.55 -13.03 20.50
CA ALA A 381 -15.51 -12.06 20.81
C ALA A 381 -16.08 -10.78 21.44
N VAL A 382 -15.50 -10.36 22.57
CA VAL A 382 -15.90 -9.17 23.33
C VAL A 382 -15.06 -7.96 22.95
N PRO A 383 -15.55 -6.72 23.05
CA PRO A 383 -14.75 -5.54 22.78
C PRO A 383 -13.46 -5.51 23.63
N MET A 384 -12.32 -5.21 23.00
CA MET A 384 -11.01 -5.15 23.67
C MET A 384 -11.01 -4.23 24.89
N PHE A 385 -11.74 -3.12 24.79
CA PHE A 385 -11.92 -2.18 25.89
C PHE A 385 -12.61 -2.83 27.10
N GLU A 386 -13.70 -3.57 26.88
CA GLU A 386 -14.41 -4.30 27.93
C GLU A 386 -13.49 -5.35 28.57
N PHE A 387 -12.76 -6.10 27.74
CA PHE A 387 -11.78 -7.08 28.20
C PHE A 387 -10.71 -6.44 29.10
N ALA A 388 -10.13 -5.31 28.68
CA ALA A 388 -9.11 -4.60 29.45
C ALA A 388 -9.64 -4.10 30.80
N VAL A 389 -10.86 -3.57 30.85
CA VAL A 389 -11.50 -3.16 32.11
C VAL A 389 -11.73 -4.35 33.02
N ARG A 390 -12.34 -5.44 32.51
CA ARG A 390 -12.61 -6.65 33.30
C ARG A 390 -11.33 -7.26 33.88
N THR A 391 -10.27 -7.31 33.07
CA THR A 391 -8.95 -7.78 33.51
C THR A 391 -8.34 -6.87 34.57
N THR A 392 -8.53 -5.55 34.45
CA THR A 392 -8.01 -4.58 35.43
C THR A 392 -8.76 -4.64 36.76
N ILE A 393 -10.08 -4.90 36.76
CA ILE A 393 -10.87 -4.98 37.99
C ILE A 393 -10.75 -6.33 38.70
N ALA A 394 -10.41 -7.41 37.99
CA ALA A 394 -10.38 -8.78 38.52
C ALA A 394 -9.54 -8.99 39.79
N PRO A 395 -8.40 -8.30 40.01
CA PRO A 395 -7.61 -8.45 41.24
C PRO A 395 -8.22 -7.76 42.48
N TYR A 396 -9.26 -6.94 42.31
CA TYR A 396 -9.84 -6.16 43.40
C TYR A 396 -11.09 -6.84 43.98
N ASP A 397 -11.21 -6.82 45.30
CA ASP A 397 -12.42 -7.22 46.03
C ASP A 397 -13.45 -6.08 46.00
N LEU A 398 -14.42 -6.17 45.09
CA LEU A 398 -15.41 -5.12 44.87
C LEU A 398 -16.47 -5.01 45.98
N ASP A 399 -16.48 -5.92 46.96
CA ASP A 399 -17.34 -5.81 48.15
C ASP A 399 -16.78 -4.76 49.13
N ARG A 400 -15.47 -4.50 49.08
CA ARG A 400 -14.78 -3.53 49.95
C ARG A 400 -14.73 -2.13 49.34
N ALA A 401 -15.19 -1.13 50.10
CA ALA A 401 -15.26 0.25 49.65
C ALA A 401 -13.90 0.82 49.21
N GLU A 402 -12.81 0.53 49.95
CA GLU A 402 -11.48 1.01 49.58
C GLU A 402 -11.03 0.41 48.24
N GLN A 403 -11.27 -0.89 48.04
CA GLN A 403 -10.89 -1.60 46.83
C GLN A 403 -11.70 -1.17 45.60
N ARG A 404 -13.00 -0.84 45.76
CA ARG A 404 -13.79 -0.20 44.69
C ARG A 404 -13.17 1.12 44.23
N VAL A 405 -12.68 1.94 45.16
CA VAL A 405 -12.01 3.21 44.83
C VAL A 405 -10.68 2.98 44.12
N HIS A 406 -9.90 1.99 44.55
CA HIS A 406 -8.64 1.61 43.87
C HIS A 406 -8.90 1.09 42.46
N ALA A 407 -9.87 0.19 42.28
CA ALA A 407 -10.29 -0.32 40.98
C ALA A 407 -10.78 0.81 40.06
N MET A 408 -11.61 1.72 40.56
CA MET A 408 -12.07 2.91 39.85
C MET A 408 -10.90 3.76 39.32
N ARG A 409 -9.90 4.03 40.16
CA ARG A 409 -8.70 4.79 39.77
C ARG A 409 -7.85 4.04 38.74
N ALA A 410 -7.80 2.72 38.80
CA ALA A 410 -7.06 1.89 37.87
C ALA A 410 -7.71 1.85 36.47
N VAL A 411 -9.04 1.83 36.38
CA VAL A 411 -9.77 1.79 35.09
C VAL A 411 -10.00 3.17 34.47
N ALA A 412 -9.97 4.25 35.26
CA ALA A 412 -10.20 5.61 34.76
C ALA A 412 -9.27 6.03 33.60
N PRO A 413 -7.96 5.70 33.59
CA PRO A 413 -7.09 5.95 32.44
C PRO A 413 -7.56 5.24 31.16
N ILE A 414 -8.02 3.99 31.26
CA ILE A 414 -8.50 3.19 30.13
C ILE A 414 -9.74 3.86 29.52
N LEU A 415 -10.71 4.24 30.35
CA LEU A 415 -11.93 4.97 29.93
C LEU A 415 -11.62 6.35 29.35
N SER A 416 -10.63 7.05 29.90
CA SER A 416 -10.25 8.39 29.41
C SER A 416 -9.59 8.34 28.02
N GLY A 417 -8.96 7.21 27.68
CA GLY A 417 -8.40 6.91 26.36
C GLY A 417 -9.42 6.70 25.24
N ILE A 418 -10.72 6.50 25.55
CA ILE A 418 -11.77 6.35 24.53
C ILE A 418 -12.01 7.71 23.85
N ARG A 419 -11.46 7.93 22.65
CA ARG A 419 -11.63 9.20 21.90
C ARG A 419 -13.04 9.43 21.39
N ASP A 420 -13.80 8.37 21.16
CA ASP A 420 -15.19 8.50 20.77
C ASP A 420 -16.01 9.04 21.95
N ARG A 421 -16.33 10.34 21.86
CA ARG A 421 -17.07 11.06 22.89
C ARG A 421 -18.52 10.58 23.01
N SER A 422 -19.06 9.94 21.98
CA SER A 422 -20.42 9.39 22.00
C SER A 422 -20.50 8.06 22.73
N LEU A 423 -19.47 7.21 22.62
CA LEU A 423 -19.43 5.91 23.30
C LEU A 423 -18.97 6.00 24.76
N ARG A 424 -18.15 7.01 25.10
CA ARG A 424 -17.57 7.13 26.44
C ARG A 424 -18.62 7.15 27.58
N PRO A 425 -19.74 7.90 27.51
CA PRO A 425 -20.75 7.88 28.58
C PRO A 425 -21.40 6.51 28.80
N GLU A 426 -21.62 5.75 27.72
CA GLU A 426 -22.20 4.40 27.77
C GLU A 426 -21.25 3.41 28.47
N TYR A 427 -19.95 3.47 28.13
CA TYR A 427 -18.94 2.66 28.83
C TYR A 427 -18.78 3.07 30.29
N VAL A 428 -18.78 4.37 30.60
CA VAL A 428 -18.74 4.84 31.99
C VAL A 428 -19.94 4.30 32.79
N ARG A 429 -21.15 4.32 32.23
CA ARG A 429 -22.33 3.75 32.88
C ARG A 429 -22.17 2.25 33.15
N THR A 430 -21.69 1.50 32.16
CA THR A 430 -21.49 0.04 32.25
C THR A 430 -20.44 -0.32 33.31
N VAL A 431 -19.28 0.34 33.27
CA VAL A 431 -18.17 0.09 34.20
C VAL A 431 -18.52 0.52 35.62
N ALA A 432 -19.28 1.60 35.80
CA ALA A 432 -19.79 2.00 37.11
C ALA A 432 -20.67 0.90 37.72
N GLY A 433 -21.50 0.24 36.89
CA GLY A 433 -22.28 -0.93 37.27
C GLY A 433 -21.41 -2.11 37.72
N TRP A 434 -20.34 -2.43 36.98
CA TRP A 434 -19.42 -3.50 37.37
C TRP A 434 -18.69 -3.21 38.69
N LEU A 435 -18.29 -1.95 38.91
CA LEU A 435 -17.58 -1.54 40.11
C LEU A 435 -18.48 -1.32 41.33
N GLY A 436 -19.79 -1.17 41.14
CA GLY A 436 -20.71 -0.77 42.22
C GLY A 436 -20.48 0.66 42.71
N VAL A 437 -20.11 1.58 41.82
CA VAL A 437 -19.89 3.02 42.12
C VAL A 437 -20.87 3.90 41.36
N GLY A 438 -21.02 5.16 41.79
CA GLY A 438 -21.88 6.12 41.08
C GLY A 438 -21.33 6.48 39.69
N VAL A 439 -22.21 6.59 38.69
CA VAL A 439 -21.83 6.99 37.31
C VAL A 439 -21.12 8.34 37.30
N GLU A 440 -21.63 9.32 38.06
CA GLU A 440 -21.02 10.65 38.21
C GLU A 440 -19.63 10.59 38.88
N GLN A 441 -19.48 9.69 39.86
CA GLN A 441 -18.21 9.49 40.57
C GLN A 441 -17.12 8.96 39.64
N LEU A 442 -17.45 7.91 38.86
CA LEU A 442 -16.54 7.38 37.85
C LEU A 442 -16.29 8.40 36.74
N GLY A 443 -17.33 9.12 36.28
CA GLY A 443 -17.21 10.17 35.27
C GLY A 443 -16.23 11.28 35.68
N ALA A 444 -16.27 11.71 36.94
CA ALA A 444 -15.34 12.69 37.49
C ALA A 444 -13.90 12.19 37.52
N GLU A 445 -13.67 10.93 37.93
CA GLU A 445 -12.34 10.31 37.92
C GLU A 445 -11.79 10.12 36.51
N VAL A 446 -12.62 9.73 35.53
CA VAL A 446 -12.24 9.67 34.12
C VAL A 446 -11.85 11.04 33.56
N ALA A 447 -12.60 12.08 33.92
CA ALA A 447 -12.27 13.46 33.53
C ALA A 447 -10.96 13.94 34.18
N ARG A 448 -10.70 13.57 35.44
CA ARG A 448 -9.44 13.85 36.14
C ARG A 448 -8.26 13.12 35.49
N ALA A 449 -8.41 11.84 35.18
CA ALA A 449 -7.38 11.05 34.50
C ALA A 449 -7.01 11.64 33.13
N GLY A 450 -7.99 12.18 32.40
CA GLY A 450 -7.74 12.86 31.12
C GLY A 450 -7.09 14.24 31.21
N ARG A 451 -7.00 14.85 32.41
CA ARG A 451 -6.37 16.17 32.67
C ARG A 451 -4.99 16.07 33.32
N GLY A 452 -4.55 14.87 33.70
CA GLY A 452 -3.24 14.66 34.32
C GLY A 452 -2.08 14.90 33.34
N PRO A 453 -0.88 15.27 33.83
CA PRO A 453 0.29 15.40 32.97
C PRO A 453 0.61 14.02 32.36
N ALA A 454 0.88 13.97 31.06
CA ALA A 454 1.40 12.80 30.39
C ALA A 454 2.73 12.38 31.07
N THR A 455 2.67 11.41 31.99
CA THR A 455 3.86 10.87 32.66
C THR A 455 4.01 9.38 32.40
N ARG A 456 5.12 9.08 31.70
CA ARG A 456 6.15 8.14 32.16
C ARG A 456 5.62 6.86 32.83
N GLN A 457 5.35 5.82 32.03
CA GLN A 457 5.63 4.44 32.44
C GLN A 457 6.27 3.72 31.26
N GLY A 458 7.57 3.47 31.37
CA GLY A 458 8.38 2.83 30.33
C GLY A 458 9.87 3.15 30.50
N ARG A 459 10.42 2.94 31.70
CA ARG A 459 11.87 2.80 31.93
C ARG A 459 12.16 2.27 33.35
N TYR A 460 12.40 0.97 33.40
CA TYR A 460 13.30 0.25 34.31
C TYR A 460 13.89 -0.84 33.38
N ALA A 461 15.19 -1.10 33.24
CA ALA A 461 16.37 -0.71 34.00
C ALA A 461 17.58 -0.62 33.05
N ASP A 462 18.46 0.37 33.27
CA ASP A 462 19.92 0.18 33.24
C ASP A 462 20.60 1.40 33.90
N GLU A 463 21.58 1.13 34.75
CA GLU A 463 22.32 2.08 35.59
C GLU A 463 23.43 2.85 34.81
N PRO A 464 24.01 3.93 35.40
CA PRO A 464 24.74 4.98 34.67
C PRO A 464 26.26 4.73 34.56
N PRO A 465 26.99 5.62 33.86
CA PRO A 465 27.87 6.47 34.65
C PRO A 465 28.04 7.94 34.20
N HIS A 466 28.34 8.73 35.22
CA HIS A 466 29.20 9.92 35.28
C HIS A 466 28.87 11.22 34.53
N ARG A 467 28.72 12.24 35.38
CA ARG A 467 28.80 13.68 35.13
C ARG A 467 30.16 14.06 34.54
N ASP A 468 30.17 15.03 33.65
CA ASP A 468 30.99 16.22 33.89
C ASP A 468 30.34 17.51 33.40
N ARG A 469 30.62 18.58 34.14
CA ARG A 469 30.04 19.92 34.05
C ARG A 469 31.00 20.88 33.35
N SER A 470 30.48 21.70 32.45
CA SER A 470 30.83 23.12 32.23
C SER A 470 29.85 23.65 31.15
N GLY A 471 29.07 24.72 31.38
CA GLY A 471 29.51 26.12 31.31
C GLY A 471 29.61 26.51 29.83
N GLU A 472 28.94 27.50 29.24
CA GLU A 472 28.46 28.79 29.72
C GLU A 472 27.47 29.41 28.71
N HIS A 473 26.68 30.34 29.25
CA HIS A 473 26.02 31.53 28.68
C HIS A 473 26.18 31.95 27.21
N GLY A 474 25.08 32.46 26.65
CA GLY A 474 25.11 33.52 25.63
C GLY A 474 23.79 33.68 24.87
N GLY A 475 22.95 34.63 25.28
CA GLY A 475 21.71 35.00 24.58
C GLY A 475 21.93 35.80 23.28
N PRO A 476 20.84 36.13 22.56
CA PRO A 476 20.87 36.52 21.15
C PRO A 476 20.81 38.04 20.94
N ALA A 477 21.50 38.56 19.94
CA ALA A 477 21.17 39.83 19.26
C ALA A 477 22.03 40.03 18.00
N GLY A 478 21.45 40.66 16.98
CA GLY A 478 22.23 41.43 16.01
C GLY A 478 21.74 41.38 14.56
N ARG A 479 20.88 42.34 14.20
CA ARG A 479 20.66 42.76 12.81
C ARG A 479 21.93 43.41 12.27
N GLY A 480 22.19 43.24 10.98
CA GLY A 480 23.14 44.05 10.20
C GLY A 480 22.72 44.03 8.73
N LEU A 481 22.34 45.20 8.21
CA LEU A 481 22.22 45.52 6.79
C LEU A 481 23.63 45.80 6.25
N ASP A 482 23.88 45.49 4.97
CA ASP A 482 24.50 46.41 3.99
C ASP A 482 24.71 45.74 2.61
N GLY A 483 24.29 46.45 1.56
CA GLY A 483 25.18 46.77 0.42
C GLY A 483 25.31 45.83 -0.79
N ALA A 484 24.42 46.03 -1.77
CA ALA A 484 24.64 46.15 -3.23
C ALA A 484 25.63 45.23 -4.00
N GLY A 485 25.12 44.64 -5.10
CA GLY A 485 25.92 44.12 -6.21
C GLY A 485 25.06 43.38 -7.25
N ASP A 486 24.57 44.11 -8.26
CA ASP A 486 23.93 43.54 -9.45
C ASP A 486 24.89 42.61 -10.20
N ALA A 487 24.47 41.35 -10.38
CA ALA A 487 24.98 40.48 -11.42
C ALA A 487 23.82 39.61 -11.92
N VAL A 488 23.50 39.77 -13.21
CA VAL A 488 22.49 39.02 -13.94
C VAL A 488 22.90 37.54 -13.97
N ALA A 489 22.41 36.77 -13.00
CA ALA A 489 22.54 35.32 -12.98
C ALA A 489 21.43 34.73 -13.86
N GLY A 490 21.84 33.94 -14.86
CA GLY A 490 20.93 33.15 -15.67
C GLY A 490 20.00 32.35 -14.78
N GLU A 491 18.71 32.52 -15.00
CA GLU A 491 17.64 31.87 -14.26
C GLU A 491 17.83 30.35 -14.40
N ALA A 492 18.14 29.69 -13.29
CA ALA A 492 18.12 28.23 -13.22
C ALA A 492 16.71 27.76 -13.64
N PRO A 493 16.57 26.65 -14.39
CA PRO A 493 15.27 26.12 -14.76
C PRO A 493 14.41 25.95 -13.48
N PRO A 494 13.12 26.34 -13.51
CA PRO A 494 12.28 26.24 -12.33
C PRO A 494 12.22 24.80 -11.82
N GLU A 495 12.54 24.60 -10.54
CA GLU A 495 12.54 23.27 -9.91
C GLU A 495 11.13 22.66 -9.81
N HIS A 496 10.06 23.46 -9.97
CA HIS A 496 8.67 23.02 -9.94
C HIS A 496 7.81 23.79 -10.96
N LEU A 497 6.87 23.10 -11.61
CA LEU A 497 5.79 23.71 -12.40
C LEU A 497 4.71 24.26 -11.45
N PRO A 498 4.27 25.53 -11.59
CA PRO A 498 3.23 26.10 -10.74
C PRO A 498 1.90 25.37 -10.93
N ALA A 499 1.24 25.05 -9.81
CA ALA A 499 -0.05 24.36 -9.82
C ALA A 499 -1.13 25.22 -10.51
N PRO A 500 -2.00 24.65 -11.36
CA PRO A 500 -3.09 25.38 -11.99
C PRO A 500 -4.09 25.95 -10.97
N ASP A 501 -4.44 27.23 -11.08
CA ASP A 501 -5.50 27.84 -10.25
C ASP A 501 -6.89 27.50 -10.77
N LEU A 502 -7.49 26.44 -10.24
CA LEU A 502 -8.80 25.93 -10.69
C LEU A 502 -9.99 26.82 -10.29
N ARG A 503 -9.77 27.89 -9.52
CA ARG A 503 -10.80 28.92 -9.26
C ARG A 503 -11.03 29.81 -10.47
N ASP A 504 -10.04 29.89 -11.36
CA ASP A 504 -10.19 30.54 -12.66
C ASP A 504 -11.05 29.65 -13.57
N PRO A 505 -12.23 30.11 -14.02
CA PRO A 505 -13.12 29.33 -14.85
C PRO A 505 -12.51 28.88 -16.19
N LEU A 506 -11.54 29.64 -16.74
CA LEU A 506 -10.82 29.25 -17.94
C LEU A 506 -9.84 28.12 -17.64
N VAL A 507 -9.02 28.25 -16.59
CA VAL A 507 -8.07 27.19 -16.18
C VAL A 507 -8.81 25.90 -15.84
N SER A 508 -9.99 26.00 -15.23
CA SER A 508 -10.88 24.85 -15.00
C SER A 508 -11.37 24.21 -16.30
N ALA A 509 -11.70 25.01 -17.32
CA ALA A 509 -12.08 24.49 -18.64
C ALA A 509 -10.91 23.85 -19.39
N GLU A 510 -9.71 24.44 -19.32
CA GLU A 510 -8.48 23.85 -19.85
C GLU A 510 -8.21 22.48 -19.24
N ARG A 511 -8.30 22.38 -17.91
CA ARG A 511 -8.16 21.11 -17.19
C ARG A 511 -9.14 20.06 -17.72
N GLN A 512 -10.41 20.41 -17.83
CA GLN A 512 -11.46 19.51 -18.29
C GLN A 512 -11.27 19.08 -19.75
N LEU A 513 -10.78 19.99 -20.61
CA LEU A 513 -10.43 19.66 -22.00
C LEU A 513 -9.28 18.64 -22.05
N LEU A 514 -8.23 18.85 -21.26
CA LEU A 514 -7.10 17.92 -21.19
C LEU A 514 -7.51 16.56 -20.60
N GLN A 515 -8.40 16.55 -19.59
CA GLN A 515 -9.01 15.31 -19.09
C GLN A 515 -9.75 14.56 -20.21
N ALA A 516 -10.57 15.27 -21.00
CA ALA A 516 -11.28 14.66 -22.12
C ALA A 516 -10.32 14.15 -23.22
N ALA A 517 -9.25 14.89 -23.53
CA ALA A 517 -8.24 14.50 -24.52
C ALA A 517 -7.45 13.25 -24.11
N LEU A 518 -7.14 13.09 -22.82
CA LEU A 518 -6.43 11.92 -22.30
C LEU A 518 -7.36 10.71 -22.15
N GLN A 519 -8.54 10.92 -21.57
CA GLN A 519 -9.46 9.83 -21.21
C GLN A 519 -10.34 9.36 -22.38
N PHE A 520 -10.70 10.28 -23.28
CA PHE A 520 -11.70 10.09 -24.33
C PHE A 520 -11.31 10.81 -25.64
N PRO A 521 -10.11 10.57 -26.20
CA PRO A 521 -9.61 11.33 -27.35
C PRO A 521 -10.58 11.32 -28.55
N ALA A 522 -11.26 10.20 -28.80
CA ALA A 522 -12.26 10.08 -29.87
C ALA A 522 -13.52 10.97 -29.68
N SER A 523 -13.72 11.55 -28.50
CA SER A 523 -14.82 12.49 -28.22
C SER A 523 -14.40 13.96 -28.41
N VAL A 524 -13.13 14.22 -28.70
CA VAL A 524 -12.55 15.55 -28.90
C VAL A 524 -12.35 15.80 -30.39
N ALA A 525 -12.77 16.98 -30.88
CA ALA A 525 -12.60 17.36 -32.27
C ALA A 525 -11.13 17.67 -32.58
N SER A 526 -10.43 16.73 -33.25
CA SER A 526 -9.01 16.84 -33.57
C SER A 526 -8.69 18.05 -34.44
N GLU A 527 -9.59 18.41 -35.36
CA GLU A 527 -9.38 19.54 -36.28
C GLU A 527 -9.31 20.89 -35.54
N LEU A 528 -9.86 20.94 -34.32
CA LEU A 528 -9.91 22.14 -33.50
C LEU A 528 -8.85 22.15 -32.40
N VAL A 529 -8.52 20.99 -31.83
CA VAL A 529 -7.61 20.89 -30.67
C VAL A 529 -6.16 20.68 -31.08
N ASP A 530 -5.89 19.85 -32.09
CA ASP A 530 -4.51 19.55 -32.49
C ASP A 530 -3.74 20.79 -33.00
N PRO A 531 -4.37 21.76 -33.69
CA PRO A 531 -3.71 23.01 -34.10
C PRO A 531 -3.51 24.05 -32.98
N LEU A 532 -4.02 23.83 -31.76
CA LEU A 532 -3.91 24.80 -30.67
C LEU A 532 -2.45 25.05 -30.29
N SER A 533 -2.00 26.30 -30.32
CA SER A 533 -0.69 26.61 -29.71
C SER A 533 -0.76 26.37 -28.19
N PRO A 534 0.22 25.66 -27.57
CA PRO A 534 0.30 25.52 -26.11
C PRO A 534 0.21 26.84 -25.35
N ASP A 535 0.71 27.95 -25.92
CA ASP A 535 0.64 29.28 -25.32
C ASP A 535 -0.79 29.86 -25.22
N SER A 536 -1.75 29.24 -25.91
CA SER A 536 -3.17 29.57 -25.79
C SER A 536 -3.71 29.23 -24.40
N LEU A 537 -3.14 28.22 -23.72
CA LEU A 537 -3.55 27.85 -22.37
C LEU A 537 -2.94 28.81 -21.35
N LYS A 538 -3.69 29.14 -20.32
CA LYS A 538 -3.30 30.08 -19.26
C LYS A 538 -2.33 29.44 -18.29
N ALA A 539 -2.57 28.19 -17.86
CA ALA A 539 -1.72 27.54 -16.87
C ALA A 539 -0.48 26.89 -17.52
N PRO A 540 0.76 27.22 -17.10
CA PRO A 540 1.99 26.63 -17.64
C PRO A 540 2.01 25.09 -17.60
N ALA A 541 1.50 24.49 -16.53
CA ALA A 541 1.42 23.05 -16.41
C ALA A 541 0.47 22.42 -17.44
N HIS A 542 -0.64 23.08 -17.78
CA HIS A 542 -1.53 22.62 -18.85
C HIS A 542 -0.88 22.74 -20.24
N ARG A 543 -0.04 23.77 -20.47
CA ARG A 543 0.73 23.90 -21.72
C ARG A 543 1.67 22.71 -21.92
N ALA A 544 2.36 22.30 -20.86
CA ALA A 544 3.27 21.16 -20.90
C ALA A 544 2.54 19.85 -21.25
N VAL A 545 1.33 19.64 -20.72
CA VAL A 545 0.49 18.48 -21.05
C VAL A 545 -0.02 18.55 -22.49
N LEU A 546 -0.50 19.71 -22.96
CA LEU A 546 -0.94 19.86 -24.35
C LEU A 546 0.21 19.63 -25.34
N HIS A 547 1.40 20.15 -25.03
CA HIS A 547 2.61 19.88 -25.82
C HIS A 547 2.90 18.37 -25.89
N GLY A 548 2.80 17.66 -24.77
CA GLY A 548 2.95 16.20 -24.74
C GLY A 548 1.91 15.49 -25.62
N ILE A 549 0.64 15.92 -25.58
CA ILE A 549 -0.43 15.41 -26.46
C ILE A 549 -0.08 15.60 -27.94
N GLN A 550 0.38 16.80 -28.31
CA GLN A 550 0.73 17.13 -29.69
C GLN A 550 1.96 16.36 -30.17
N ALA A 551 3.00 16.26 -29.33
CA ALA A 551 4.21 15.50 -29.63
C ALA A 551 3.93 13.99 -29.75
N ALA A 552 2.87 13.48 -29.11
CA ALA A 552 2.39 12.11 -29.29
C ALA A 552 1.50 11.91 -30.55
N GLY A 553 1.36 12.94 -31.40
CA GLY A 553 0.57 12.89 -32.63
C GLY A 553 -0.81 13.57 -32.55
N GLY A 554 -1.09 14.30 -31.46
CA GLY A 554 -2.39 14.93 -31.23
C GLY A 554 -3.48 13.94 -30.86
N VAL A 555 -4.69 14.41 -30.53
CA VAL A 555 -5.84 13.53 -30.26
C VAL A 555 -6.21 12.70 -31.48
N ALA A 556 -5.91 13.15 -32.71
CA ALA A 556 -6.01 12.33 -33.92
C ALA A 556 -5.09 11.11 -33.87
N GLY A 557 -3.87 11.26 -33.34
CA GLY A 557 -2.88 10.19 -33.19
C GLY A 557 -3.35 9.05 -32.28
N ALA A 558 -4.32 9.31 -31.39
CA ALA A 558 -4.91 8.28 -30.55
C ALA A 558 -5.79 7.28 -31.32
N GLN A 559 -6.18 7.57 -32.57
CA GLN A 559 -7.00 6.66 -33.37
C GLN A 559 -6.27 5.33 -33.62
N GLY A 560 -6.95 4.22 -33.32
CA GLY A 560 -6.39 2.87 -33.47
C GLY A 560 -5.48 2.42 -32.33
N GLN A 561 -5.18 3.30 -31.36
CA GLN A 561 -4.44 2.93 -30.15
C GLN A 561 -5.38 2.52 -29.02
N SER A 562 -4.89 1.70 -28.09
CA SER A 562 -5.55 1.53 -26.80
C SER A 562 -5.42 2.81 -25.97
N ALA A 563 -6.35 3.08 -25.06
CA ALA A 563 -6.26 4.28 -24.21
C ALA A 563 -5.05 4.23 -23.24
N ALA A 564 -4.58 3.03 -22.88
CA ALA A 564 -3.32 2.84 -22.15
C ALA A 564 -2.11 3.21 -22.99
N ALA A 565 -2.04 2.77 -24.25
CA ALA A 565 -0.98 3.14 -25.19
C ALA A 565 -0.93 4.65 -25.44
N TRP A 566 -2.10 5.24 -25.68
CA TRP A 566 -2.25 6.68 -25.85
C TRP A 566 -1.69 7.45 -24.64
N THR A 567 -2.10 7.08 -23.43
CA THR A 567 -1.65 7.78 -22.21
C THR A 567 -0.15 7.58 -21.97
N SER A 568 0.41 6.42 -22.28
CA SER A 568 1.86 6.17 -22.20
C SER A 568 2.63 7.05 -23.18
N ALA A 569 2.20 7.09 -24.44
CA ALA A 569 2.81 7.93 -25.47
C ALA A 569 2.80 9.42 -25.07
N VAL A 570 1.68 9.93 -24.57
CA VAL A 570 1.59 11.31 -24.09
C VAL A 570 2.52 11.55 -22.90
N THR A 571 2.58 10.63 -21.94
CA THR A 571 3.43 10.75 -20.75
C THR A 571 4.92 10.79 -21.12
N GLU A 572 5.35 9.95 -22.06
CA GLU A 572 6.73 9.88 -22.53
C GLU A 572 7.18 11.20 -23.18
N GLN A 573 6.30 11.79 -24.00
CA GLN A 573 6.52 13.08 -24.66
C GLN A 573 6.33 14.29 -23.75
N THR A 574 5.80 14.09 -22.54
CA THR A 574 5.59 15.15 -21.55
C THR A 574 6.87 15.34 -20.70
N PRO A 575 7.31 16.60 -20.47
CA PRO A 575 8.45 16.89 -19.60
C PRO A 575 8.32 16.23 -18.21
N PRO A 576 9.41 15.72 -17.60
CA PRO A 576 9.33 14.97 -16.34
C PRO A 576 8.56 15.67 -15.22
N LEU A 577 8.71 16.99 -15.10
CA LEU A 577 8.01 17.81 -14.10
C LEU A 577 6.48 17.85 -14.27
N ALA A 578 5.96 17.57 -15.48
CA ALA A 578 4.53 17.59 -15.80
C ALA A 578 3.89 16.18 -15.87
N ARG A 579 4.69 15.10 -15.86
CA ARG A 579 4.18 13.72 -15.93
C ARG A 579 3.19 13.37 -14.81
N PRO A 580 3.39 13.78 -13.54
CA PRO A 580 2.41 13.54 -12.48
C PRO A 580 1.03 14.11 -12.82
N LEU A 581 0.99 15.29 -13.47
CA LEU A 581 -0.25 15.92 -13.90
C LEU A 581 -0.93 15.11 -15.02
N VAL A 582 -0.19 14.48 -15.93
CA VAL A 582 -0.78 13.58 -16.95
C VAL A 582 -1.52 12.43 -16.27
N HIS A 583 -0.89 11.75 -15.30
CA HIS A 583 -1.52 10.65 -14.57
C HIS A 583 -2.73 11.11 -13.74
N GLU A 584 -2.63 12.29 -13.10
CA GLU A 584 -3.75 12.90 -12.41
C GLU A 584 -4.93 13.14 -13.37
N LEU A 585 -4.69 13.81 -14.50
CA LEU A 585 -5.72 14.14 -15.49
C LEU A 585 -6.28 12.90 -16.19
N ALA A 586 -5.48 11.86 -16.39
CA ALA A 586 -5.90 10.59 -16.97
C ALA A 586 -6.91 9.83 -16.09
N VAL A 587 -6.91 10.08 -14.77
CA VAL A 587 -7.76 9.36 -13.81
C VAL A 587 -8.88 10.23 -13.23
N ALA A 588 -8.65 11.54 -13.10
CA ALA A 588 -9.56 12.48 -12.46
C ALA A 588 -10.97 12.49 -13.09
N PRO A 589 -12.04 12.59 -12.28
CA PRO A 589 -13.40 12.60 -12.79
C PRO A 589 -13.67 13.88 -13.60
N LEU A 590 -14.45 13.75 -14.67
CA LEU A 590 -15.06 14.89 -15.36
C LEU A 590 -16.30 15.33 -14.57
N PRO A 591 -16.57 16.65 -14.43
CA PRO A 591 -17.77 17.17 -13.78
C PRO A 591 -19.02 17.06 -14.68
N VAL A 592 -19.22 15.90 -15.30
CA VAL A 592 -20.35 15.59 -16.18
C VAL A 592 -20.79 14.15 -15.97
N ARG A 593 -22.09 13.89 -16.13
CA ARG A 593 -22.59 12.53 -16.22
C ARG A 593 -22.22 11.94 -17.58
N LEU A 594 -21.53 10.80 -17.58
CA LEU A 594 -21.24 10.08 -18.81
C LEU A 594 -22.52 9.47 -19.39
N GLU A 595 -22.55 9.39 -20.71
CA GLU A 595 -23.60 8.71 -21.46
C GLU A 595 -23.53 7.18 -21.25
N PRO A 596 -24.56 6.40 -21.61
CA PRO A 596 -24.58 4.94 -21.42
C PRO A 596 -23.41 4.19 -22.08
N ASP A 597 -22.82 4.78 -23.12
CA ASP A 597 -21.62 4.26 -23.81
C ASP A 597 -20.30 4.57 -23.08
N GLY A 598 -20.37 5.21 -21.91
CA GLY A 598 -19.22 5.58 -21.10
C GLY A 598 -18.46 6.81 -21.60
N ARG A 599 -19.02 7.60 -22.52
CA ARG A 599 -18.38 8.80 -23.06
C ARG A 599 -18.99 10.09 -22.49
N PRO A 600 -18.23 11.19 -22.42
CA PRO A 600 -18.80 12.49 -22.09
C PRO A 600 -19.74 12.97 -23.21
N PRO A 601 -20.82 13.69 -22.91
CA PRO A 601 -21.70 14.24 -23.94
C PRO A 601 -20.94 15.15 -24.91
N GLN A 602 -21.14 14.98 -26.23
CA GLN A 602 -20.44 15.80 -27.24
C GLN A 602 -20.63 17.31 -27.03
N ARG A 603 -21.84 17.74 -26.67
CA ARG A 603 -22.13 19.15 -26.32
C ARG A 603 -21.24 19.69 -25.20
N TYR A 604 -20.91 18.86 -24.21
CA TYR A 604 -20.06 19.25 -23.09
C TYR A 604 -18.62 19.42 -23.56
N VAL A 605 -18.06 18.43 -24.28
CA VAL A 605 -16.70 18.53 -24.83
C VAL A 605 -16.57 19.69 -25.82
N GLY A 606 -17.54 19.88 -26.71
CA GLY A 606 -17.57 21.00 -27.65
C GLY A 606 -17.57 22.36 -26.95
N SER A 607 -18.32 22.50 -25.86
CA SER A 607 -18.31 23.75 -25.06
C SER A 607 -16.95 24.06 -24.43
N LEU A 608 -16.18 23.04 -24.03
CA LEU A 608 -14.82 23.21 -23.49
C LEU A 608 -13.86 23.68 -24.58
N VAL A 609 -13.90 23.03 -25.75
CA VAL A 609 -13.07 23.39 -26.92
C VAL A 609 -13.31 24.84 -27.31
N VAL A 610 -14.56 25.26 -27.47
CA VAL A 610 -14.93 26.63 -27.83
C VAL A 610 -14.42 27.62 -26.79
N ARG A 611 -14.62 27.33 -25.49
CA ARG A 611 -14.21 28.22 -24.41
C ARG A 611 -12.68 28.43 -24.35
N VAL A 612 -11.90 27.37 -24.56
CA VAL A 612 -10.43 27.44 -24.59
C VAL A 612 -9.95 28.19 -25.84
N LEU A 613 -10.51 27.89 -27.01
CA LEU A 613 -10.19 28.58 -28.27
C LEU A 613 -10.51 30.07 -28.20
N GLU A 614 -11.69 30.43 -27.70
CA GLU A 614 -12.14 31.82 -27.59
C GLU A 614 -11.23 32.64 -26.67
N ALA A 615 -10.77 32.05 -25.56
CA ALA A 615 -9.83 32.68 -24.66
C ALA A 615 -8.45 32.88 -25.31
N GLY A 616 -7.96 31.89 -26.05
CA GLY A 616 -6.72 31.99 -26.83
C GLY A 616 -6.78 33.09 -27.89
N LEU A 617 -7.88 33.15 -28.65
CA LEU A 617 -8.12 34.20 -29.64
C LEU A 617 -8.20 35.59 -28.98
N THR A 618 -8.85 35.71 -27.83
CA THR A 618 -8.95 36.98 -27.10
C THR A 618 -7.57 37.49 -26.66
N ARG A 619 -6.72 36.61 -26.14
CA ARG A 619 -5.34 36.99 -25.75
C ARG A 619 -4.50 37.42 -26.95
N ARG A 620 -4.57 36.69 -28.07
CA ARG A 620 -3.87 37.06 -29.31
C ARG A 620 -4.36 38.40 -29.87
N ILE A 621 -5.66 38.69 -29.75
CA ILE A 621 -6.23 39.99 -30.11
C ILE A 621 -5.66 41.10 -29.22
N GLU A 622 -5.58 40.89 -27.91
CA GLU A 622 -5.00 41.85 -26.96
C GLU A 622 -3.50 42.09 -27.21
N ASP A 623 -2.75 41.03 -27.53
CA ASP A 623 -1.33 41.10 -27.87
C ASP A 623 -1.11 41.84 -29.19
N ALA A 624 -1.92 41.54 -30.22
CA ALA A 624 -1.88 42.22 -31.52
C ALA A 624 -2.27 43.71 -31.38
N MET A 625 -3.30 44.02 -30.57
CA MET A 625 -3.66 45.41 -30.24
C MET A 625 -2.53 46.14 -29.52
N SER A 626 -1.90 45.50 -28.53
CA SER A 626 -0.79 46.07 -27.78
C SER A 626 0.45 46.27 -28.67
N ALA A 627 0.71 45.33 -29.58
CA ALA A 627 1.78 45.43 -30.57
C ALA A 627 1.52 46.56 -31.58
N LEU A 628 0.28 46.71 -32.03
CA LEU A 628 -0.15 47.79 -32.92
C LEU A 628 0.02 49.16 -32.25
N GLN A 629 -0.32 49.27 -30.97
CA GLN A 629 -0.12 50.49 -30.19
C GLN A 629 1.36 50.86 -30.04
N ARG A 630 2.25 49.86 -29.91
CA ARG A 630 3.71 50.08 -29.85
C ARG A 630 4.34 50.42 -31.21
N ALA A 631 3.80 49.88 -32.31
CA ALA A 631 4.36 50.06 -33.65
C ALA A 631 4.11 51.45 -34.27
N GLY A 632 3.16 52.23 -33.73
CA GLY A 632 2.80 53.55 -34.26
C GLY A 632 1.98 53.48 -35.57
N ALA A 633 1.49 54.64 -36.04
CA ALA A 633 0.49 54.70 -37.12
C ALA A 633 1.06 54.47 -38.55
N ASP A 634 2.35 54.69 -38.79
CA ASP A 634 2.89 54.87 -40.15
C ASP A 634 4.09 53.95 -40.50
N GLY A 635 3.93 52.64 -40.28
CA GLY A 635 4.92 51.63 -40.64
C GLY A 635 4.34 50.41 -41.37
N THR A 636 5.14 49.74 -42.19
CA THR A 636 4.79 48.46 -42.85
C THR A 636 4.40 47.38 -41.85
N ASP A 637 4.99 47.39 -40.65
CA ASP A 637 4.65 46.49 -39.55
C ASP A 637 3.25 46.76 -38.96
N SER A 638 2.81 48.02 -38.92
CA SER A 638 1.49 48.41 -38.42
C SER A 638 0.36 47.88 -39.31
N ARG A 639 0.57 47.88 -40.64
CA ARG A 639 -0.37 47.28 -41.61
C ARG A 639 -0.47 45.77 -41.44
N ARG A 640 0.67 45.07 -41.31
CA ARG A 640 0.71 43.61 -41.09
C ARG A 640 -0.03 43.21 -39.81
N ILE A 641 0.22 43.91 -38.70
CA ILE A 641 -0.44 43.64 -37.41
C ILE A 641 -1.94 43.94 -37.48
N SER A 642 -2.35 44.99 -38.21
CA SER A 642 -3.77 45.32 -38.41
C SER A 642 -4.52 44.25 -39.22
N GLU A 643 -3.89 43.72 -40.28
CA GLU A 643 -4.45 42.61 -41.06
C GLU A 643 -4.60 41.34 -40.21
N GLU A 644 -3.58 41.02 -39.41
CA GLU A 644 -3.62 39.89 -38.45
C GLU A 644 -4.77 40.06 -37.43
N LEU A 645 -4.94 41.27 -36.88
CA LEU A 645 -6.02 41.59 -35.94
C LEU A 645 -7.42 41.38 -36.55
N ILE A 646 -7.64 41.81 -37.81
CA ILE A 646 -8.92 41.61 -38.52
C ILE A 646 -9.20 40.11 -38.71
N GLN A 647 -8.18 39.32 -39.05
CA GLN A 647 -8.34 37.87 -39.20
C GLN A 647 -8.71 37.20 -37.88
N LEU A 648 -8.01 37.53 -36.79
CA LEU A 648 -8.31 37.01 -35.45
C LEU A 648 -9.74 37.36 -35.00
N GLN A 649 -10.21 38.58 -35.28
CA GLN A 649 -11.57 38.99 -34.96
C GLN A 649 -12.62 38.23 -35.77
N ARG A 650 -12.39 37.99 -37.07
CA ARG A 650 -13.29 37.18 -37.93
C ARG A 650 -13.35 35.74 -37.47
N GLU A 651 -12.21 35.16 -37.09
CA GLU A 651 -12.12 33.81 -36.54
C GLU A 651 -12.92 33.66 -35.25
N ARG A 652 -12.82 34.64 -34.33
CA ARG A 652 -13.61 34.66 -33.09
C ARG A 652 -15.11 34.75 -33.34
N VAL A 653 -15.55 35.54 -34.32
CA VAL A 653 -16.97 35.63 -34.69
C VAL A 653 -17.48 34.32 -35.29
N ARG A 654 -16.70 33.68 -36.17
CA ARG A 654 -17.05 32.36 -36.73
C ARG A 654 -17.17 31.29 -35.65
N LEU A 655 -16.24 31.27 -34.69
CA LEU A 655 -16.26 30.32 -33.58
C LEU A 655 -17.54 30.45 -32.74
N ARG A 656 -18.00 31.68 -32.47
CA ARG A 656 -19.26 31.95 -31.76
C ARG A 656 -20.51 31.66 -32.60
N ALA A 657 -20.45 31.84 -33.91
CA ALA A 657 -21.57 31.57 -34.81
C ALA A 657 -21.78 30.07 -35.09
N GLY A 658 -20.73 29.25 -34.95
CA GLY A 658 -20.83 27.78 -35.05
C GLY A 658 -21.34 27.08 -33.78
N THR A 659 -21.72 27.85 -32.75
CA THR A 659 -22.24 27.37 -31.46
C THR A 659 -23.73 27.62 -31.23
N GLU A 660 -24.40 28.33 -32.14
CA GLU A 660 -25.87 28.41 -32.24
C GLU A 660 -26.40 27.28 -33.13
#